data_AF-A0A8H6EJ12-F1
#
_entry.id   AF-A0A8H6EJ12-F1
#
_cell.length_a   1.000
_cell.length_b   1.000
_cell.length_c   1.000
_cell.angle_alpha   90.00
_cell.angle_beta   90.00
_cell.angle_gamma   90.00
#
_symmetry.space_group_name_H-M   'P 1'
#
loop_
_entity.id
_entity.type
_entity.pdbx_description
1 polymer ?
#
loop_
_entity_poly.entity_id
_entity_poly.type
_entity_poly.pdbx_seq_one_letter_code
_entity_poly.pdbx_strand_id
1 'polypeptide(L)'
;MSSITPLNQATPSATETLITELTPLDHLMPQTYVISSNCSWPISRRSNVEDIHKHLKLGLKQTIKEIPFLGGSVIPTGSPGKFCIETLPEDLEGNQLIFNDLRTGSGNSWPHSYKSLRKARFPSTLFADDRLSPVKGYMTQERLPVIAAQANFIDGGLILHLSVLHTACDVLAWNNILFILSKNVKASWPTEAEVTLDDDLQDYKVLPSFLDRSPLMRGNLNVERMDVREYRLQLANSKLEDPRNHLIDPPPKSITEMENALFCISNSKLGELRDSISIEGSAASWLTVNDALAALMWCCVNRARISNGSQKLLRGNLSVAYDGRTILDPPLPKKFMGNSSLGFPITLDIHPRSIFEAALAISESRNDFNDKHIRDIIGFLDGLDDITEERVSYAKTLNPILVISNLKDMGFYEQDWGGSLGFQDALRMANPFLDCIPRVVPMPAQRNGNVDLVVWIEKSAAKRLREDETWNKWITPVTERLYWIEYTMTSHRSESKATVKVRPPPSFIGGLQDKSWTPTPENWLYGSWYMTHTSQQYYWERTKNFVIQYAPVMNGVWPCTNQELVSLTPLSQPERIYTAFGIDSPIAGLDDAWLCQCTGHLSHISDHVAFLAWGADSQNVDWVVLYSTPLPGATVGLPAQVAIMSRKRFGPDDMTVEAIKEGLCAAGNSELAKLVDNLRPLLQEDLESGRPTCEYHVVQNVDSLTRF
;
A
#
# COMPACT_ATOMS: atom_id res chain seq x y z
N MET A 1 -18.94 -67.62 -21.90
CA MET A 1 -19.96 -66.57 -21.96
C MET A 1 -19.91 -65.78 -20.67
N SER A 2 -19.38 -64.56 -20.71
CA SER A 2 -19.94 -63.38 -20.04
C SER A 2 -18.98 -62.22 -20.26
N SER A 3 -19.54 -61.15 -20.81
CA SER A 3 -18.92 -59.93 -21.28
C SER A 3 -18.31 -59.10 -20.14
N ILE A 4 -17.13 -58.54 -20.40
CA ILE A 4 -16.53 -57.49 -19.57
C ILE A 4 -17.19 -56.16 -19.96
N THR A 5 -17.94 -55.58 -19.01
CA THR A 5 -18.51 -54.24 -19.11
C THR A 5 -17.42 -53.20 -18.81
N PRO A 6 -17.29 -52.09 -19.56
CA PRO A 6 -16.33 -51.04 -19.24
C PRO A 6 -16.72 -50.32 -17.95
N LEU A 7 -15.73 -50.07 -17.10
CA LEU A 7 -15.86 -49.27 -15.89
C LEU A 7 -16.22 -47.82 -16.30
N ASN A 8 -17.43 -47.38 -15.99
CA ASN A 8 -17.82 -45.98 -16.11
C ASN A 8 -16.90 -45.13 -15.23
N GLN A 9 -16.16 -44.21 -15.85
CA GLN A 9 -15.51 -43.10 -15.17
C GLN A 9 -16.59 -42.26 -14.50
N ALA A 10 -16.66 -42.34 -13.17
CA ALA A 10 -17.48 -41.43 -12.39
C ALA A 10 -16.85 -40.03 -12.47
N THR A 11 -17.54 -39.09 -13.10
CA THR A 11 -17.41 -37.66 -12.82
C THR A 11 -17.56 -37.44 -11.32
N PRO A 12 -16.65 -36.72 -10.63
CA PRO A 12 -16.80 -36.43 -9.21
C PRO A 12 -18.11 -35.69 -8.95
N SER A 13 -18.89 -36.13 -7.97
CA SER A 13 -20.10 -35.43 -7.53
C SER A 13 -19.74 -34.06 -6.96
N ALA A 14 -20.58 -33.05 -7.21
CA ALA A 14 -20.39 -31.64 -6.85
C ALA A 14 -20.44 -31.32 -5.32
N THR A 15 -19.92 -32.21 -4.46
CA THR A 15 -20.09 -32.15 -3.00
C THR A 15 -18.81 -32.41 -2.20
N GLU A 16 -17.66 -32.61 -2.85
CA GLU A 16 -16.44 -33.04 -2.18
C GLU A 16 -15.46 -31.88 -1.96
N THR A 17 -15.01 -31.70 -0.72
CA THR A 17 -13.92 -30.78 -0.36
C THR A 17 -12.63 -31.21 -1.05
N LEU A 18 -11.95 -30.28 -1.72
CA LEU A 18 -10.68 -30.55 -2.39
C LEU A 18 -9.51 -30.08 -1.52
N ILE A 19 -8.54 -30.97 -1.31
CA ILE A 19 -7.28 -30.65 -0.61
C ILE A 19 -6.16 -30.55 -1.63
N THR A 20 -5.50 -29.38 -1.66
CA THR A 20 -4.23 -29.20 -2.38
C THR A 20 -3.10 -29.18 -1.37
N GLU A 21 -2.25 -30.20 -1.44
CA GLU A 21 -1.03 -30.26 -0.64
C GLU A 21 -0.04 -29.17 -1.09
N LEU A 22 0.67 -28.59 -0.14
CA LEU A 22 1.70 -27.59 -0.39
C LEU A 22 3.08 -28.25 -0.29
N THR A 23 3.98 -27.85 -1.17
CA THR A 23 5.36 -28.33 -1.22
C THR A 23 6.17 -27.73 -0.07
N PRO A 24 7.34 -28.30 0.27
CA PRO A 24 8.27 -27.66 1.19
C PRO A 24 8.65 -26.22 0.77
N LEU A 25 8.75 -25.93 -0.53
CA LEU A 25 9.01 -24.56 -1.01
C LEU A 25 7.84 -23.61 -0.74
N ASP A 26 6.60 -24.08 -0.90
CA ASP A 26 5.40 -23.30 -0.59
C ASP A 26 5.37 -22.91 0.90
N HIS A 27 5.85 -23.79 1.79
CA HIS A 27 5.94 -23.52 3.22
C HIS A 27 7.02 -22.52 3.61
N LEU A 28 8.04 -22.35 2.76
CA LEU A 28 9.07 -21.32 2.93
C LEU A 28 8.53 -19.92 2.59
N MET A 29 7.50 -19.83 1.74
CA MET A 29 6.90 -18.56 1.36
C MET A 29 6.14 -17.93 2.54
N PRO A 30 6.13 -16.58 2.65
CA PRO A 30 5.41 -15.90 3.70
C PRO A 30 3.90 -16.12 3.53
N GLN A 31 3.20 -16.38 4.64
CA GLN A 31 1.75 -16.55 4.68
C GLN A 31 1.04 -15.18 4.65
N THR A 32 1.27 -14.43 3.57
CA THR A 32 0.67 -13.11 3.34
C THR A 32 0.56 -12.83 1.84
N TYR A 33 -0.20 -11.81 1.48
CA TYR A 33 -0.46 -11.38 0.12
C TYR A 33 0.68 -10.50 -0.41
N VAL A 34 1.89 -11.06 -0.51
CA VAL A 34 3.04 -10.36 -1.13
C VAL A 34 2.76 -10.05 -2.60
N ILE A 35 2.05 -10.93 -3.28
CA ILE A 35 1.66 -10.78 -4.68
C ILE A 35 0.32 -10.05 -4.71
N SER A 36 0.39 -8.72 -4.68
CA SER A 36 -0.78 -7.84 -4.70
C SER A 36 -0.68 -6.81 -5.82
N SER A 37 -1.71 -6.74 -6.66
CA SER A 37 -1.69 -5.94 -7.90
C SER A 37 -2.99 -5.17 -8.12
N ASN A 38 -2.86 -3.94 -8.62
CA ASN A 38 -3.95 -3.08 -9.05
C ASN A 38 -3.88 -2.89 -10.56
N CYS A 39 -4.85 -3.44 -11.28
CA CYS A 39 -5.02 -3.30 -12.72
C CYS A 39 -6.04 -2.20 -13.02
N SER A 40 -5.71 -1.26 -13.90
CA SER A 40 -6.50 -0.04 -14.10
C SER A 40 -7.02 0.11 -15.54
N TRP A 41 -8.32 0.35 -15.69
CA TRP A 41 -8.98 0.61 -16.99
C TRP A 41 -9.82 1.89 -16.99
N PRO A 42 -9.83 2.66 -18.09
CA PRO A 42 -10.85 3.69 -18.27
C PRO A 42 -12.20 3.03 -18.47
N ILE A 43 -13.23 3.54 -17.80
CA ILE A 43 -14.59 3.05 -17.98
C ILE A 43 -15.43 4.18 -18.58
N SER A 44 -16.10 3.88 -19.69
CA SER A 44 -17.02 4.82 -20.33
C SER A 44 -18.16 5.15 -19.39
N ARG A 45 -18.58 6.43 -19.35
CA ARG A 45 -19.77 6.86 -18.60
C ARG A 45 -21.06 6.19 -19.07
N ARG A 46 -21.05 5.57 -20.26
CA ARG A 46 -22.19 4.82 -20.82
C ARG A 46 -22.17 3.35 -20.43
N SER A 47 -21.06 2.83 -19.92
CA SER A 47 -20.96 1.44 -19.48
C SER A 47 -21.70 1.24 -18.17
N ASN A 48 -22.40 0.12 -18.05
CA ASN A 48 -23.01 -0.33 -16.80
C ASN A 48 -21.93 -1.03 -15.95
N VAL A 49 -21.66 -0.52 -14.75
CA VAL A 49 -20.58 -1.04 -13.89
C VAL A 49 -20.94 -2.39 -13.26
N GLU A 50 -22.23 -2.61 -13.00
CA GLU A 50 -22.77 -3.86 -12.50
C GLU A 50 -22.61 -4.97 -13.56
N ASP A 51 -22.75 -4.63 -14.85
CA ASP A 51 -22.51 -5.56 -15.96
C ASP A 51 -21.00 -5.89 -16.10
N ILE A 52 -20.12 -4.89 -15.96
CA ILE A 52 -18.67 -5.13 -15.91
C ILE A 52 -18.32 -6.07 -14.75
N HIS A 53 -18.84 -5.81 -13.55
CA HIS A 53 -18.62 -6.65 -12.38
C HIS A 53 -19.14 -8.08 -12.59
N LYS A 54 -20.32 -8.23 -13.20
CA LYS A 54 -20.89 -9.54 -13.55
C LYS A 54 -19.94 -10.33 -14.44
N HIS A 55 -19.39 -9.73 -15.49
CA HIS A 55 -18.44 -10.41 -16.40
C HIS A 55 -17.12 -10.76 -15.72
N LEU A 56 -16.60 -9.88 -14.87
CA LEU A 56 -15.44 -10.17 -14.02
C LEU A 56 -15.72 -11.37 -13.09
N LYS A 57 -16.89 -11.41 -12.45
CA LYS A 57 -17.31 -12.49 -11.55
C LYS A 57 -17.48 -13.81 -12.30
N LEU A 58 -18.08 -13.80 -13.49
CA LEU A 58 -18.23 -14.99 -14.33
C LEU A 58 -16.87 -15.54 -14.78
N GLY A 59 -15.95 -14.66 -15.19
CA GLY A 59 -14.59 -15.06 -15.56
C GLY A 59 -13.81 -15.63 -14.37
N LEU A 60 -13.93 -15.03 -13.18
CA LEU A 60 -13.31 -15.56 -11.96
C LEU A 60 -13.90 -16.92 -11.58
N LYS A 61 -15.23 -17.07 -11.61
CA LYS A 61 -15.91 -18.35 -11.36
C LYS A 61 -15.38 -19.45 -12.27
N GLN A 62 -15.28 -19.18 -13.57
CA GLN A 62 -14.76 -20.15 -14.54
C GLN A 62 -13.28 -20.47 -14.29
N THR A 63 -12.48 -19.47 -13.94
CA THR A 63 -11.06 -19.65 -13.61
C THR A 63 -10.86 -20.51 -12.36
N ILE A 64 -11.67 -20.32 -11.32
CA ILE A 64 -11.63 -21.16 -10.11
C ILE A 64 -12.03 -22.60 -10.44
N LYS A 65 -12.99 -22.83 -11.35
CA LYS A 65 -13.31 -24.20 -11.79
C LYS A 65 -12.14 -24.90 -12.48
N GLU A 66 -11.35 -24.16 -13.25
CA GLU A 66 -10.16 -24.69 -13.92
C GLU A 66 -8.95 -24.82 -12.98
N ILE A 67 -8.89 -23.99 -11.93
CA ILE A 67 -7.80 -23.91 -10.97
C ILE A 67 -8.40 -23.88 -9.54
N PRO A 68 -8.88 -25.03 -9.03
CA PRO A 68 -9.72 -25.06 -7.82
C PRO A 68 -9.07 -24.44 -6.58
N PHE A 69 -7.76 -24.61 -6.39
CA PHE A 69 -7.06 -24.09 -5.22
C PHE A 69 -7.18 -22.56 -5.07
N LEU A 70 -7.50 -21.81 -6.14
CA LEU A 70 -7.72 -20.36 -6.04
C LEU A 70 -8.96 -19.99 -5.22
N GLY A 71 -10.00 -20.84 -5.25
CA GLY A 71 -11.21 -20.60 -4.46
C GLY A 71 -11.00 -20.88 -2.98
N GLY A 72 -10.08 -21.77 -2.64
CA GLY A 72 -9.89 -22.28 -1.29
C GLY A 72 -9.18 -21.33 -0.34
N SER A 73 -8.90 -21.85 0.86
CA SER A 73 -8.20 -21.15 1.93
C SER A 73 -6.99 -21.95 2.42
N VAL A 74 -5.91 -21.26 2.77
CA VAL A 74 -4.75 -21.87 3.43
C VAL A 74 -5.11 -22.14 4.89
N ILE A 75 -4.99 -23.41 5.29
CA ILE A 75 -5.31 -23.90 6.64
C ILE A 75 -4.15 -24.73 7.21
N PRO A 76 -3.98 -24.78 8.55
CA PRO A 76 -2.98 -25.63 9.17
C PRO A 76 -3.33 -27.12 9.01
N THR A 77 -2.30 -27.96 8.82
CA THR A 77 -2.47 -29.43 8.73
C THR A 77 -2.48 -30.13 10.10
N GLY A 78 -2.20 -29.39 11.17
CA GLY A 78 -1.95 -29.94 12.52
C GLY A 78 -0.47 -30.22 12.80
N SER A 79 0.38 -30.33 11.77
CA SER A 79 1.83 -30.32 11.92
C SER A 79 2.36 -28.87 12.01
N PRO A 80 3.26 -28.56 12.96
CA PRO A 80 3.84 -27.23 13.10
C PRO A 80 4.40 -26.68 11.78
N GLY A 81 3.92 -25.49 11.38
CA GLY A 81 4.36 -24.78 10.19
C GLY A 81 3.97 -25.37 8.83
N LYS A 82 3.25 -26.50 8.81
CA LYS A 82 2.75 -27.13 7.58
C LYS A 82 1.28 -26.79 7.35
N PHE A 83 0.97 -26.40 6.12
CA PHE A 83 -0.35 -25.94 5.69
C PHE A 83 -0.84 -26.72 4.48
N CYS A 84 -2.12 -26.67 4.19
CA CYS A 84 -2.68 -27.08 2.91
C CYS A 84 -3.68 -26.04 2.44
N ILE A 85 -4.11 -26.15 1.18
CA ILE A 85 -5.25 -25.36 0.69
C ILE A 85 -6.46 -26.27 0.70
N GLU A 86 -7.47 -25.88 1.46
CA GLU A 86 -8.79 -26.52 1.47
C GLU A 86 -9.75 -25.70 0.62
N THR A 87 -10.37 -26.33 -0.37
CA THR A 87 -11.38 -25.71 -1.24
C THR A 87 -12.73 -26.38 -1.00
N LEU A 88 -13.70 -25.63 -0.49
CA LEU A 88 -15.06 -26.11 -0.26
C LEU A 88 -15.90 -25.99 -1.54
N PRO A 89 -16.99 -26.76 -1.69
CA PRO A 89 -17.86 -26.67 -2.86
C PRO A 89 -18.40 -25.24 -3.12
N GLU A 90 -18.76 -24.50 -2.06
CA GLU A 90 -19.22 -23.11 -2.14
C GLU A 90 -18.16 -22.11 -2.62
N ASP A 91 -16.87 -22.45 -2.46
CA ASP A 91 -15.75 -21.61 -2.88
C ASP A 91 -15.64 -21.56 -4.42
N LEU A 92 -16.26 -22.51 -5.14
CA LEU A 92 -16.20 -22.60 -6.59
C LEU A 92 -17.15 -21.62 -7.31
N GLU A 93 -17.92 -20.83 -6.57
CA GLU A 93 -18.96 -19.95 -7.11
C GLU A 93 -18.45 -18.57 -7.55
N GLY A 94 -17.18 -18.23 -7.28
CA GLY A 94 -16.59 -16.94 -7.66
C GLY A 94 -17.07 -15.77 -6.77
N ASN A 95 -17.51 -16.06 -5.54
CA ASN A 95 -17.96 -15.05 -4.58
C ASN A 95 -16.81 -14.25 -3.94
N GLN A 96 -15.56 -14.58 -4.27
CA GLN A 96 -14.36 -13.91 -3.80
C GLN A 96 -14.17 -12.50 -4.40
N LEU A 97 -14.87 -12.16 -5.49
CA LEU A 97 -14.81 -10.81 -6.09
C LEU A 97 -15.80 -9.87 -5.39
N ILE A 98 -15.26 -8.85 -4.73
CA ILE A 98 -16.03 -7.80 -4.06
C ILE A 98 -16.35 -6.67 -5.06
N PHE A 99 -17.61 -6.25 -5.10
CA PHE A 99 -18.04 -5.02 -5.76
C PHE A 99 -17.82 -3.84 -4.81
N ASN A 100 -17.06 -2.83 -5.24
CA ASN A 100 -16.85 -1.62 -4.45
C ASN A 100 -17.08 -0.36 -5.28
N ASP A 101 -18.08 0.45 -4.88
CA ASP A 101 -18.41 1.70 -5.57
C ASP A 101 -17.78 2.90 -4.86
N LEU A 102 -16.75 3.45 -5.47
CA LEU A 102 -15.97 4.59 -4.99
C LEU A 102 -16.21 5.86 -5.84
N ARG A 103 -17.24 5.85 -6.70
CA ARG A 103 -17.61 7.01 -7.54
C ARG A 103 -18.15 8.16 -6.69
N THR A 104 -18.10 9.38 -7.24
CA THR A 104 -18.74 10.53 -6.58
C THR A 104 -20.24 10.26 -6.38
N GLY A 105 -20.70 10.46 -5.14
CA GLY A 105 -22.10 10.23 -4.75
C GLY A 105 -22.42 8.81 -4.26
N SER A 106 -21.45 7.90 -4.17
CA SER A 106 -21.67 6.53 -3.65
C SER A 106 -21.76 6.44 -2.11
N GLY A 107 -21.45 7.53 -1.39
CA GLY A 107 -21.30 7.52 0.08
C GLY A 107 -19.96 6.93 0.57
N ASN A 108 -19.14 6.36 -0.31
CA ASN A 108 -17.78 5.87 -0.04
C ASN A 108 -16.78 6.39 -1.09
N SER A 109 -16.97 7.62 -1.57
CA SER A 109 -16.21 8.13 -2.71
C SER A 109 -14.71 8.18 -2.46
N TRP A 110 -13.92 7.80 -3.47
CA TRP A 110 -12.46 7.91 -3.45
C TRP A 110 -12.02 9.21 -4.15
N PRO A 111 -11.07 9.98 -3.60
CA PRO A 111 -10.82 11.37 -4.01
C PRO A 111 -10.12 11.52 -5.37
N HIS A 112 -9.85 10.41 -6.08
CA HIS A 112 -9.09 10.42 -7.33
C HIS A 112 -9.89 9.84 -8.48
N SER A 113 -10.15 10.68 -9.49
CA SER A 113 -10.68 10.22 -10.77
C SER A 113 -9.65 9.43 -11.56
N TYR A 114 -10.12 8.58 -12.48
CA TYR A 114 -9.23 7.85 -13.38
C TYR A 114 -8.37 8.79 -14.24
N LYS A 115 -8.92 9.92 -14.67
CA LYS A 115 -8.22 10.95 -15.44
C LYS A 115 -7.02 11.52 -14.67
N SER A 116 -7.19 11.82 -13.38
CA SER A 116 -6.10 12.32 -12.53
C SER A 116 -5.02 11.27 -12.29
N LEU A 117 -5.40 10.00 -12.07
CA LEU A 117 -4.45 8.90 -11.93
C LEU A 117 -3.61 8.71 -13.19
N ARG A 118 -4.27 8.68 -14.36
CA ARG A 118 -3.58 8.54 -15.65
C ARG A 118 -2.60 9.71 -15.86
N LYS A 119 -3.00 10.95 -15.55
CA LYS A 119 -2.14 12.14 -15.64
C LYS A 119 -0.91 12.03 -14.72
N ALA A 120 -1.10 11.49 -13.51
CA ALA A 120 -0.05 11.29 -12.52
C ALA A 120 0.75 9.99 -12.69
N ARG A 121 0.53 9.24 -13.78
CA ARG A 121 1.19 7.95 -14.08
C ARG A 121 0.93 6.85 -13.04
N PHE A 122 -0.27 6.85 -12.45
CA PHE A 122 -0.74 5.84 -11.50
C PHE A 122 0.24 5.65 -10.33
N PRO A 123 0.40 6.65 -9.45
CA PRO A 123 1.39 6.60 -8.38
C PRO A 123 1.09 5.49 -7.36
N SER A 124 2.09 4.66 -7.07
CA SER A 124 1.94 3.46 -6.22
C SER A 124 1.45 3.78 -4.79
N THR A 125 1.78 4.98 -4.29
CA THR A 125 1.39 5.44 -2.94
C THR A 125 -0.12 5.56 -2.77
N LEU A 126 -0.86 5.95 -3.82
CA LEU A 126 -2.33 6.05 -3.76
C LEU A 126 -3.00 4.66 -3.72
N PHE A 127 -2.32 3.65 -4.28
CA PHE A 127 -2.80 2.28 -4.30
C PHE A 127 -2.59 1.54 -2.97
N ALA A 128 -2.02 2.21 -1.95
CA ALA A 128 -1.92 1.72 -0.58
C ALA A 128 -3.16 2.09 0.27
N ASP A 129 -4.13 2.81 -0.29
CA ASP A 129 -5.38 3.14 0.40
C ASP A 129 -6.16 1.85 0.72
N ASP A 130 -6.46 1.63 1.99
CA ASP A 130 -7.18 0.45 2.49
C ASP A 130 -8.54 0.27 1.80
N ARG A 131 -9.16 1.33 1.26
CA ARG A 131 -10.43 1.23 0.52
C ARG A 131 -10.32 0.45 -0.78
N LEU A 132 -9.12 0.32 -1.35
CA LEU A 132 -8.90 -0.35 -2.62
C LEU A 132 -8.62 -1.85 -2.48
N SER A 133 -8.41 -2.35 -1.25
CA SER A 133 -7.97 -3.71 -0.99
C SER A 133 -8.76 -4.39 0.13
N PRO A 134 -9.25 -5.64 -0.07
CA PRO A 134 -9.91 -6.39 0.99
C PRO A 134 -8.93 -7.14 1.91
N VAL A 135 -7.62 -7.15 1.59
CA VAL A 135 -6.60 -7.99 2.27
C VAL A 135 -6.59 -7.79 3.78
N LYS A 136 -6.72 -6.55 4.26
CA LYS A 136 -6.70 -6.23 5.70
C LYS A 136 -7.80 -6.98 6.48
N GLY A 137 -8.96 -7.20 5.85
CA GLY A 137 -10.07 -7.95 6.45
C GLY A 137 -9.83 -9.46 6.53
N TYR A 138 -8.87 -10.00 5.78
CA TYR A 138 -8.53 -11.43 5.78
C TYR A 138 -7.41 -11.78 6.75
N MET A 139 -6.46 -10.89 7.00
CA MET A 139 -5.24 -11.20 7.77
C MET A 139 -5.49 -11.63 9.24
N THR A 140 -6.69 -11.43 9.77
CA THR A 140 -7.09 -11.87 11.12
C THR A 140 -7.87 -13.18 11.13
N GLN A 141 -8.10 -13.79 9.97
CA GLN A 141 -8.90 -15.02 9.84
C GLN A 141 -8.03 -16.27 9.99
N GLU A 142 -8.55 -17.31 10.63
CA GLU A 142 -7.88 -18.60 10.73
C GLU A 142 -7.77 -19.31 9.37
N ARG A 143 -8.78 -19.12 8.52
CA ARG A 143 -8.80 -19.57 7.12
C ARG A 143 -8.44 -18.38 6.25
N LEU A 144 -7.22 -18.36 5.71
CA LEU A 144 -6.78 -17.27 4.84
C LEU A 144 -7.15 -17.60 3.39
N PRO A 145 -8.03 -16.84 2.72
CA PRO A 145 -8.38 -17.08 1.32
C PRO A 145 -7.14 -17.08 0.43
N VAL A 146 -7.09 -17.95 -0.57
CA VAL A 146 -5.97 -17.97 -1.50
C VAL A 146 -5.96 -16.70 -2.35
N ILE A 147 -7.12 -16.25 -2.81
CA ILE A 147 -7.30 -15.03 -3.59
C ILE A 147 -8.10 -13.97 -2.82
N ALA A 148 -7.64 -12.73 -2.91
CA ALA A 148 -8.34 -11.53 -2.45
C ALA A 148 -8.59 -10.62 -3.66
N ALA A 149 -9.86 -10.42 -4.03
CA ALA A 149 -10.23 -9.71 -5.26
C ALA A 149 -11.30 -8.63 -5.00
N GLN A 150 -11.10 -7.43 -5.54
CA GLN A 150 -12.04 -6.33 -5.39
C GLN A 150 -12.07 -5.45 -6.64
N ALA A 151 -13.25 -5.26 -7.22
CA ALA A 151 -13.49 -4.35 -8.33
C ALA A 151 -13.88 -2.97 -7.79
N ASN A 152 -12.94 -2.02 -7.82
CA ASN A 152 -13.13 -0.66 -7.34
C ASN A 152 -13.54 0.26 -8.49
N PHE A 153 -14.83 0.59 -8.57
CA PHE A 153 -15.34 1.53 -9.57
C PHE A 153 -15.14 2.96 -9.08
N ILE A 154 -14.36 3.74 -9.81
CA ILE A 154 -14.03 5.14 -9.51
C ILE A 154 -14.57 6.05 -10.61
N ASP A 155 -14.51 7.36 -10.42
CA ASP A 155 -14.95 8.30 -11.45
C ASP A 155 -14.16 8.14 -12.76
N GLY A 156 -14.85 7.61 -13.78
CA GLY A 156 -14.32 7.37 -15.12
C GLY A 156 -13.42 6.15 -15.25
N GLY A 157 -13.41 5.21 -14.29
CA GLY A 157 -12.52 4.05 -14.36
C GLY A 157 -12.82 2.91 -13.40
N LEU A 158 -12.06 1.83 -13.58
CA LEU A 158 -12.02 0.65 -12.72
C LEU A 158 -10.58 0.44 -12.26
N ILE A 159 -10.41 0.18 -10.97
CA ILE A 159 -9.19 -0.40 -10.39
C ILE A 159 -9.56 -1.79 -9.88
N LEU A 160 -9.13 -2.83 -10.58
CA LEU A 160 -9.28 -4.21 -10.13
C LEU A 160 -8.09 -4.56 -9.26
N HIS A 161 -8.34 -4.71 -7.97
CA HIS A 161 -7.38 -5.24 -7.02
C HIS A 161 -7.43 -6.76 -7.07
N LEU A 162 -6.28 -7.39 -7.31
CA LEU A 162 -6.12 -8.84 -7.28
C LEU A 162 -4.85 -9.17 -6.51
N SER A 163 -5.03 -10.01 -5.49
CA SER A 163 -3.95 -10.46 -4.61
C SER A 163 -4.05 -11.95 -4.37
N VAL A 164 -2.89 -12.61 -4.26
CA VAL A 164 -2.81 -14.05 -3.99
C VAL A 164 -1.82 -14.32 -2.87
N LEU A 165 -2.13 -15.28 -2.01
CA LEU A 165 -1.20 -15.74 -0.97
C LEU A 165 0.07 -16.31 -1.60
N HIS A 166 1.23 -15.85 -1.13
CA HIS A 166 2.50 -16.28 -1.71
C HIS A 166 2.78 -17.77 -1.47
N THR A 167 2.18 -18.37 -0.43
CA THR A 167 2.22 -19.83 -0.20
C THR A 167 1.47 -20.63 -1.26
N ALA A 168 0.56 -20.02 -2.00
CA ALA A 168 -0.19 -20.72 -3.05
C ALA A 168 0.60 -20.77 -4.37
N CYS A 169 1.21 -19.65 -4.77
CA CYS A 169 1.96 -19.57 -6.01
C CYS A 169 3.01 -18.45 -6.03
N ASP A 170 3.94 -18.52 -6.99
CA ASP A 170 4.89 -17.45 -7.27
C ASP A 170 4.33 -16.48 -8.33
N VAL A 171 5.03 -15.36 -8.57
CA VAL A 171 4.53 -14.31 -9.48
C VAL A 171 4.44 -14.78 -10.94
N LEU A 172 5.26 -15.75 -11.38
CA LEU A 172 5.17 -16.29 -12.73
C LEU A 172 3.93 -17.18 -12.90
N ALA A 173 3.66 -18.04 -11.91
CA ALA A 173 2.40 -18.76 -11.80
C ALA A 173 1.20 -17.80 -11.76
N TRP A 174 1.29 -16.72 -11.00
CA TRP A 174 0.26 -15.68 -10.95
C TRP A 174 0.01 -15.03 -12.31
N ASN A 175 1.06 -14.71 -13.07
CA ASN A 175 0.92 -14.21 -14.45
C ASN A 175 0.17 -15.22 -15.35
N ASN A 176 0.46 -16.51 -15.23
CA ASN A 176 -0.26 -17.56 -15.97
C ASN A 176 -1.74 -17.65 -15.55
N ILE A 177 -2.03 -17.51 -14.25
CA ILE A 177 -3.39 -17.48 -13.71
C ILE A 177 -4.15 -16.26 -14.23
N LEU A 178 -3.54 -15.08 -14.22
CA LEU A 178 -4.15 -13.85 -14.73
C LEU A 178 -4.43 -13.91 -16.22
N PHE A 179 -3.57 -14.57 -17.00
CA PHE A 179 -3.85 -14.85 -18.41
C PHE A 179 -5.14 -15.67 -18.59
N ILE A 180 -5.31 -16.73 -17.80
CA ILE A 180 -6.53 -17.56 -17.83
C ILE A 180 -7.75 -16.75 -17.38
N LEU A 181 -7.61 -15.96 -16.31
CA LEU A 181 -8.66 -15.05 -15.84
C LEU A 181 -9.09 -14.08 -16.94
N SER A 182 -8.14 -13.42 -17.61
CA SER A 182 -8.44 -12.47 -18.69
C SER A 182 -9.20 -13.14 -19.84
N LYS A 183 -8.80 -14.36 -20.23
CA LYS A 183 -9.51 -15.16 -21.24
C LYS A 183 -10.92 -15.51 -20.82
N ASN A 184 -11.11 -15.95 -19.59
CA ASN A 184 -12.42 -16.34 -19.07
C ASN A 184 -13.35 -15.13 -18.91
N VAL A 185 -12.82 -13.96 -18.53
CA VAL A 185 -13.60 -12.72 -18.55
C VAL A 185 -13.96 -12.36 -19.99
N LYS A 186 -12.99 -12.39 -20.92
CA LYS A 186 -13.21 -12.11 -22.34
C LYS A 186 -14.30 -13.02 -22.96
N ALA A 187 -14.27 -14.30 -22.66
CA ALA A 187 -15.24 -15.29 -23.14
C ALA A 187 -16.64 -15.10 -22.52
N SER A 188 -16.76 -14.41 -21.39
CA SER A 188 -18.05 -14.17 -20.75
C SER A 188 -18.88 -13.08 -21.43
N TRP A 189 -18.26 -12.19 -22.20
CA TRP A 189 -18.95 -11.09 -22.88
C TRP A 189 -19.78 -11.61 -24.07
N PRO A 190 -20.90 -10.96 -24.41
CA PRO A 190 -21.63 -11.29 -25.63
C PRO A 190 -20.73 -11.10 -26.87
N THR A 191 -20.67 -12.11 -27.73
CA THR A 191 -19.96 -12.00 -29.02
C THR A 191 -20.84 -11.23 -30.01
N GLU A 192 -20.36 -10.13 -30.59
CA GLU A 192 -20.98 -9.59 -31.80
C GLU A 192 -20.80 -10.63 -32.93
N ALA A 193 -21.84 -10.85 -33.72
CA ALA A 193 -22.05 -11.98 -34.65
C ALA A 193 -20.79 -12.51 -35.39
N GLU A 194 -20.70 -13.84 -35.46
CA GLU A 194 -19.92 -14.68 -36.41
C GLU A 194 -18.74 -13.98 -37.11
N VAL A 195 -17.66 -13.76 -36.38
CA VAL A 195 -16.33 -13.85 -36.99
C VAL A 195 -15.91 -15.30 -36.80
N THR A 196 -15.79 -16.04 -37.91
CA THR A 196 -15.03 -17.30 -37.94
C THR A 196 -13.66 -17.02 -37.35
N LEU A 197 -13.51 -17.35 -36.08
CA LEU A 197 -12.25 -17.25 -35.38
C LEU A 197 -11.28 -18.20 -36.09
N ASP A 198 -10.16 -17.66 -36.56
CA ASP A 198 -8.98 -18.48 -36.83
C ASP A 198 -8.78 -19.43 -35.63
N ASP A 199 -8.43 -20.68 -35.95
CA ASP A 199 -8.28 -21.84 -35.05
C ASP A 199 -7.36 -21.63 -33.82
N ASP A 200 -6.72 -20.47 -33.66
CA ASP A 200 -5.84 -20.12 -32.54
C ASP A 200 -6.57 -19.84 -31.21
N LEU A 201 -7.92 -19.76 -31.23
CA LEU A 201 -8.74 -19.63 -30.02
C LEU A 201 -9.26 -20.96 -29.48
N GLN A 202 -9.00 -22.09 -30.15
CA GLN A 202 -9.27 -23.41 -29.57
C GLN A 202 -8.19 -23.80 -28.55
N ASP A 203 -8.66 -24.16 -27.35
CA ASP A 203 -7.97 -24.96 -26.33
C ASP A 203 -6.72 -24.40 -25.66
N TYR A 204 -6.85 -23.29 -24.93
CA TYR A 204 -6.07 -23.19 -23.69
C TYR A 204 -6.76 -24.03 -22.61
N LYS A 205 -6.52 -25.34 -22.65
CA LYS A 205 -6.94 -26.25 -21.58
C LYS A 205 -5.91 -26.21 -20.45
N VAL A 206 -6.35 -25.92 -19.22
CA VAL A 206 -5.50 -26.14 -18.05
C VAL A 206 -5.23 -27.63 -17.94
N LEU A 207 -3.96 -28.02 -18.17
CA LEU A 207 -3.55 -29.41 -18.09
C LEU A 207 -3.34 -29.79 -16.61
N PRO A 208 -3.68 -31.03 -16.20
CA PRO A 208 -3.43 -31.50 -14.84
C PRO A 208 -1.96 -31.32 -14.41
N SER A 209 -1.01 -31.47 -15.33
CA SER A 209 0.42 -31.25 -15.08
C SER A 209 0.78 -29.82 -14.66
N PHE A 210 -0.08 -28.82 -14.90
CA PHE A 210 0.15 -27.45 -14.45
C PHE A 210 -0.14 -27.28 -12.96
N LEU A 211 -0.96 -28.16 -12.40
CA LEU A 211 -1.35 -28.18 -10.98
C LEU A 211 -0.59 -29.25 -10.18
N ASP A 212 0.12 -30.15 -10.87
CA ASP A 212 0.85 -31.25 -10.26
C ASP A 212 2.08 -30.77 -9.49
N ARG A 213 1.95 -30.71 -8.16
CA ARG A 213 3.03 -30.33 -7.22
C ARG A 213 3.94 -31.51 -6.86
N SER A 214 3.60 -32.74 -7.24
CA SER A 214 4.35 -33.95 -6.87
C SER A 214 5.85 -33.90 -7.18
N PRO A 215 6.33 -33.26 -8.28
CA PRO A 215 7.77 -33.18 -8.54
C PRO A 215 8.57 -32.41 -7.50
N LEU A 216 7.90 -31.56 -6.68
CA LEU A 216 8.54 -30.70 -5.68
C LEU A 216 8.23 -31.14 -4.24
N MET A 217 7.54 -32.27 -4.03
CA MET A 217 7.18 -32.75 -2.69
C MET A 217 8.35 -33.40 -1.94
N ARG A 218 9.35 -33.90 -2.66
CA ARG A 218 10.52 -34.59 -2.09
C ARG A 218 11.80 -34.07 -2.75
N GLY A 219 12.81 -33.86 -1.92
CA GLY A 219 14.13 -33.41 -2.35
C GLY A 219 15.21 -34.47 -2.12
N ASN A 220 16.46 -34.03 -2.09
CA ASN A 220 17.59 -34.90 -1.80
C ASN A 220 17.57 -35.35 -0.33
N LEU A 221 18.00 -36.60 -0.07
CA LEU A 221 18.09 -37.14 1.29
C LEU A 221 19.41 -36.74 1.95
N ASN A 222 19.42 -36.71 3.29
CA ASN A 222 20.60 -36.42 4.11
C ASN A 222 21.22 -35.04 3.84
N VAL A 223 20.40 -34.05 3.50
CA VAL A 223 20.82 -32.65 3.35
C VAL A 223 20.90 -32.04 4.75
N GLU A 224 22.09 -31.58 5.13
CA GLU A 224 22.30 -30.89 6.40
C GLU A 224 22.13 -29.38 6.22
N ARG A 225 21.92 -28.65 7.33
CA ARG A 225 21.82 -27.18 7.31
C ARG A 225 23.03 -26.52 6.62
N MET A 226 24.21 -27.12 6.72
CA MET A 226 25.45 -26.61 6.11
C MET A 226 25.45 -26.70 4.59
N ASP A 227 24.64 -27.59 4.01
CA ASP A 227 24.50 -27.76 2.56
C ASP A 227 23.60 -26.68 1.93
N VAL A 228 22.78 -25.99 2.75
CA VAL A 228 21.91 -24.86 2.36
C VAL A 228 22.32 -23.56 3.03
N ARG A 229 23.61 -23.43 3.38
CA ARG A 229 24.18 -22.32 4.18
C ARG A 229 23.96 -20.91 3.59
N GLU A 230 23.61 -20.82 2.31
CA GLU A 230 23.23 -19.55 1.68
C GLU A 230 21.98 -18.95 2.37
N TYR A 231 21.11 -19.81 2.89
CA TYR A 231 19.99 -19.48 3.74
C TYR A 231 20.51 -19.46 5.18
N ARG A 232 21.05 -18.30 5.60
CA ARG A 232 21.46 -18.04 6.99
C ARG A 232 20.21 -17.94 7.87
N LEU A 233 19.60 -19.06 8.16
CA LEU A 233 18.47 -19.18 9.05
C LEU A 233 18.96 -18.79 10.46
N GLN A 234 18.75 -17.53 10.85
CA GLN A 234 19.15 -17.02 12.16
C GLN A 234 18.05 -17.29 13.18
N LEU A 235 18.38 -17.72 14.40
CA LEU A 235 17.40 -17.81 15.47
C LEU A 235 16.66 -16.48 15.64
N ALA A 236 15.35 -16.52 15.92
CA ALA A 236 14.49 -15.34 16.03
C ALA A 236 15.06 -14.24 16.95
N ASN A 237 15.86 -14.63 17.95
CA ASN A 237 16.46 -13.77 18.98
C ASN A 237 17.95 -13.41 18.76
N SER A 238 18.51 -13.65 17.57
CA SER A 238 19.92 -13.32 17.31
C SER A 238 20.17 -11.81 17.38
N LYS A 239 21.26 -11.40 18.05
CA LYS A 239 21.67 -10.00 18.27
C LYS A 239 22.67 -9.49 17.22
N LEU A 240 22.74 -10.13 16.05
CA LEU A 240 23.72 -9.75 15.02
C LEU A 240 23.37 -8.39 14.42
N GLU A 241 24.42 -7.60 14.18
CA GLU A 241 24.33 -6.28 13.59
C GLU A 241 23.79 -6.37 12.15
N ASP A 242 22.79 -5.54 11.84
CA ASP A 242 22.22 -5.48 10.51
C ASP A 242 23.17 -4.71 9.58
N PRO A 243 23.72 -5.35 8.52
CA PRO A 243 24.67 -4.70 7.64
C PRO A 243 24.10 -3.45 6.94
N ARG A 244 22.77 -3.33 6.84
CA ARG A 244 22.10 -2.16 6.27
C ARG A 244 22.27 -0.91 7.13
N ASN A 245 22.43 -1.07 8.45
CA ASN A 245 22.65 0.04 9.38
C ASN A 245 23.97 0.76 9.11
N HIS A 246 24.93 0.11 8.44
CA HIS A 246 26.19 0.73 8.02
C HIS A 246 26.07 1.54 6.73
N LEU A 247 24.99 1.34 5.96
CA LEU A 247 24.80 2.01 4.69
C LEU A 247 24.09 3.33 4.85
N ILE A 248 23.13 3.42 5.77
CA ILE A 248 22.35 4.64 5.97
C ILE A 248 22.29 5.03 7.43
N ASP A 249 22.60 6.30 7.70
CA ASP A 249 22.68 6.86 9.04
C ASP A 249 21.78 8.13 9.14
N PRO A 250 20.79 8.15 10.04
CA PRO A 250 20.34 7.01 10.85
C PRO A 250 19.63 5.92 10.01
N PRO A 251 19.64 4.65 10.45
CA PRO A 251 18.85 3.60 9.82
C PRO A 251 17.34 3.90 9.91
N PRO A 252 16.53 3.45 8.92
CA PRO A 252 15.11 3.73 8.91
C PRO A 252 14.41 3.09 10.11
N LYS A 253 13.70 3.88 10.91
CA LYS A 253 13.04 3.39 12.14
C LYS A 253 11.67 2.77 11.88
N SER A 254 11.04 3.10 10.75
CA SER A 254 9.75 2.56 10.35
C SER A 254 9.55 2.62 8.84
N ILE A 255 8.55 1.89 8.34
CA ILE A 255 8.15 1.92 6.92
C ILE A 255 7.71 3.31 6.45
N THR A 256 7.36 4.23 7.36
CA THR A 256 6.98 5.60 6.99
C THR A 256 8.18 6.45 6.54
N GLU A 257 9.40 6.02 6.84
CA GLU A 257 10.65 6.62 6.37
C GLU A 257 11.10 6.07 5.02
N MET A 258 10.41 5.03 4.52
CA MET A 258 10.59 4.47 3.19
C MET A 258 9.69 5.19 2.17
N GLU A 259 10.04 5.07 0.90
CA GLU A 259 9.32 5.60 -0.24
C GLU A 259 9.24 4.55 -1.35
N ASN A 260 8.11 4.53 -2.07
CA ASN A 260 7.98 3.83 -3.34
C ASN A 260 8.30 4.81 -4.48
N ALA A 261 9.56 4.84 -4.92
CA ALA A 261 10.03 5.74 -5.97
C ALA A 261 9.90 5.09 -7.35
N LEU A 262 9.28 5.80 -8.29
CA LEU A 262 9.03 5.32 -9.65
C LEU A 262 10.07 5.86 -10.63
N PHE A 263 10.63 4.95 -11.42
CA PHE A 263 11.54 5.27 -12.52
C PHE A 263 11.11 4.52 -13.79
N CYS A 264 11.72 4.85 -14.93
CA CYS A 264 11.40 4.23 -16.21
C CYS A 264 12.66 3.99 -17.04
N ILE A 265 12.74 2.85 -17.71
CA ILE A 265 13.75 2.52 -18.70
C ILE A 265 13.08 1.93 -19.94
N SER A 266 13.55 2.28 -21.14
CA SER A 266 13.03 1.68 -22.36
C SER A 266 13.77 0.39 -22.72
N ASN A 267 13.10 -0.53 -23.43
CA ASN A 267 13.70 -1.78 -23.90
C ASN A 267 14.95 -1.55 -24.76
N SER A 268 15.00 -0.48 -25.57
CA SER A 268 16.21 -0.11 -26.32
C SER A 268 17.38 0.22 -25.39
N LYS A 269 17.13 0.96 -24.30
CA LYS A 269 18.16 1.37 -23.35
C LYS A 269 18.71 0.19 -22.55
N LEU A 270 17.90 -0.85 -22.31
CA LEU A 270 18.34 -2.08 -21.68
C LEU A 270 19.41 -2.83 -22.50
N GLY A 271 19.24 -2.88 -23.82
CA GLY A 271 20.25 -3.45 -24.73
C GLY A 271 21.53 -2.63 -24.75
N GLU A 272 21.40 -1.31 -24.91
CA GLU A 272 22.54 -0.38 -24.88
C GLU A 272 23.32 -0.44 -23.56
N LEU A 273 22.62 -0.59 -22.43
CA LEU A 273 23.23 -0.75 -21.10
C LEU A 273 24.11 -2.00 -21.04
N ARG A 274 23.56 -3.15 -21.44
CA ARG A 274 24.32 -4.42 -21.50
C ARG A 274 25.56 -4.28 -22.37
N ASP A 275 25.41 -3.69 -23.56
CA ASP A 275 26.50 -3.57 -24.52
C ASP A 275 27.60 -2.64 -24.00
N SER A 276 27.22 -1.50 -23.41
CA SER A 276 28.16 -0.56 -22.78
C SER A 276 28.96 -1.21 -21.65
N ILE A 277 28.31 -2.00 -20.78
CA ILE A 277 28.99 -2.70 -19.68
C ILE A 277 29.93 -3.78 -20.21
N SER A 278 29.51 -4.52 -21.24
CA SER A 278 30.31 -5.60 -21.83
C SER A 278 31.60 -5.07 -22.49
N ILE A 279 31.52 -3.92 -23.17
CA ILE A 279 32.68 -3.27 -23.80
C ILE A 279 33.69 -2.81 -22.76
N GLU A 280 33.24 -2.19 -21.67
CA GLU A 280 34.10 -1.69 -20.59
C GLU A 280 34.95 -2.82 -19.97
N GLY A 281 34.37 -4.00 -19.81
CA GLY A 281 35.04 -5.18 -19.22
C GLY A 281 35.98 -5.94 -20.14
N SER A 282 36.15 -5.54 -21.41
CA SER A 282 36.88 -6.30 -22.43
C SER A 282 36.42 -7.77 -22.55
N ALA A 283 35.15 -8.04 -22.27
CA ALA A 283 34.59 -9.38 -22.19
C ALA A 283 33.65 -9.65 -23.37
N ALA A 284 33.91 -10.73 -24.11
CA ALA A 284 33.09 -11.16 -25.23
C ALA A 284 31.71 -11.65 -24.78
N SER A 285 30.69 -10.79 -24.86
CA SER A 285 29.26 -11.08 -25.11
C SER A 285 28.50 -12.14 -24.27
N TRP A 286 28.82 -12.38 -22.99
CA TRP A 286 28.13 -13.39 -22.18
C TRP A 286 27.17 -12.85 -21.11
N LEU A 287 27.19 -11.54 -20.85
CA LEU A 287 26.25 -10.91 -19.91
C LEU A 287 24.85 -10.83 -20.51
N THR A 288 23.84 -11.22 -19.72
CA THR A 288 22.45 -10.99 -20.10
C THR A 288 22.03 -9.55 -19.80
N VAL A 289 20.93 -9.10 -20.40
CA VAL A 289 20.29 -7.82 -20.05
C VAL A 289 19.92 -7.76 -18.57
N ASN A 290 19.52 -8.89 -17.98
CA ASN A 290 19.17 -8.96 -16.56
C ASN A 290 20.39 -8.80 -15.66
N ASP A 291 21.54 -9.38 -16.04
CA ASP A 291 22.79 -9.24 -15.27
C ASP A 291 23.26 -7.78 -15.28
N ALA A 292 23.24 -7.13 -16.44
CA ALA A 292 23.60 -5.73 -16.60
C ALA A 292 22.67 -4.79 -15.81
N LEU A 293 21.36 -5.02 -15.88
CA LEU A 293 20.37 -4.22 -15.15
C LEU A 293 20.49 -4.42 -13.63
N ALA A 294 20.62 -5.67 -13.17
CA ALA A 294 20.79 -5.98 -11.75
C ALA A 294 22.08 -5.38 -11.18
N ALA A 295 23.17 -5.40 -11.96
CA ALA A 295 24.43 -4.76 -11.58
C ALA A 295 24.30 -3.24 -11.47
N LEU A 296 23.67 -2.59 -12.45
CA LEU A 296 23.41 -1.14 -12.38
C LEU A 296 22.59 -0.80 -11.14
N MET A 297 21.53 -1.56 -10.86
CA MET A 297 20.68 -1.39 -9.66
C MET A 297 21.48 -1.57 -8.38
N TRP A 298 22.24 -2.66 -8.26
CA TRP A 298 23.10 -2.90 -7.11
C TRP A 298 24.05 -1.73 -6.84
N CYS A 299 24.76 -1.28 -7.86
CA CYS A 299 25.73 -0.18 -7.75
C CYS A 299 25.05 1.14 -7.35
N CYS A 300 24.02 1.56 -8.09
CA CYS A 300 23.44 2.90 -7.93
C CYS A 300 22.56 3.00 -6.68
N VAL A 301 21.75 1.97 -6.40
CA VAL A 301 20.88 1.96 -5.21
C VAL A 301 21.71 1.97 -3.94
N ASN A 302 22.76 1.14 -3.85
CA ASN A 302 23.61 1.13 -2.66
C ASN A 302 24.41 2.43 -2.54
N ARG A 303 24.99 2.95 -3.63
CA ARG A 303 25.65 4.27 -3.63
C ARG A 303 24.74 5.38 -3.13
N ALA A 304 23.48 5.38 -3.56
CA ALA A 304 22.49 6.33 -3.07
C ALA A 304 22.16 6.14 -1.59
N ARG A 305 22.36 4.95 -1.00
CA ARG A 305 22.09 4.71 0.43
C ARG A 305 23.25 5.15 1.32
N ILE A 306 24.48 4.97 0.86
CA ILE A 306 25.73 5.31 1.58
C ILE A 306 25.74 6.79 2.00
N SER A 307 25.46 7.05 3.27
CA SER A 307 25.48 8.40 3.86
C SER A 307 26.86 8.79 4.43
N ASN A 308 27.69 7.80 4.77
CA ASN A 308 29.03 8.00 5.34
C ASN A 308 30.09 7.55 4.34
N GLY A 309 31.06 8.42 4.01
CA GLY A 309 32.19 8.14 3.10
C GLY A 309 33.21 7.11 3.61
N SER A 310 32.79 6.18 4.46
CA SER A 310 33.60 5.10 5.00
C SER A 310 34.06 4.16 3.88
N GLN A 311 35.36 4.16 3.61
CA GLN A 311 36.03 3.30 2.62
C GLN A 311 36.17 1.83 3.07
N LYS A 312 35.40 1.36 4.06
CA LYS A 312 35.44 -0.07 4.41
C LYS A 312 34.95 -0.89 3.22
N LEU A 313 35.76 -1.86 2.80
CA LEU A 313 35.33 -2.93 1.90
C LEU A 313 34.23 -3.71 2.60
N LEU A 314 32.99 -3.34 2.32
CA LEU A 314 31.80 -4.01 2.80
C LEU A 314 31.27 -4.93 1.70
N ARG A 315 30.97 -6.17 2.08
CA ARG A 315 30.26 -7.15 1.26
C ARG A 315 28.86 -7.35 1.79
N GLY A 316 27.93 -7.66 0.90
CA GLY A 316 26.63 -8.15 1.33
C GLY A 316 25.84 -8.80 0.22
N ASN A 317 24.64 -9.26 0.58
CA ASN A 317 23.87 -10.13 -0.29
C ASN A 317 22.90 -9.31 -1.15
N LEU A 318 23.01 -9.48 -2.46
CA LEU A 318 21.94 -9.19 -3.40
C LEU A 318 21.04 -10.42 -3.46
N SER A 319 19.76 -10.30 -3.12
CA SER A 319 18.80 -11.39 -3.32
C SER A 319 18.07 -11.20 -4.63
N VAL A 320 18.17 -12.17 -5.55
CA VAL A 320 17.45 -12.17 -6.83
C VAL A 320 16.43 -13.30 -6.83
N ALA A 321 15.19 -13.03 -7.21
CA ALA A 321 14.23 -14.10 -7.46
C ALA A 321 14.54 -14.81 -8.78
N TYR A 322 14.88 -16.10 -8.74
CA TYR A 322 15.08 -16.94 -9.92
C TYR A 322 13.99 -18.00 -10.06
N ASP A 323 13.61 -18.28 -11.31
CA ASP A 323 12.63 -19.31 -11.66
C ASP A 323 13.29 -20.69 -11.76
N GLY A 324 12.81 -21.63 -10.96
CA GLY A 324 13.27 -23.01 -10.94
C GLY A 324 12.75 -23.88 -12.07
N ARG A 325 11.66 -23.49 -12.77
CA ARG A 325 10.93 -24.38 -13.68
C ARG A 325 11.81 -24.98 -14.78
N THR A 326 12.70 -24.19 -15.36
CA THR A 326 13.54 -24.62 -16.49
C THR A 326 14.83 -25.30 -16.10
N ILE A 327 15.27 -25.16 -14.84
CA ILE A 327 16.56 -25.69 -14.37
C ILE A 327 16.43 -27.04 -13.67
N LEU A 328 15.22 -27.43 -13.27
CA LEU A 328 14.91 -28.75 -12.72
C LEU A 328 15.05 -29.84 -13.80
N ASP A 329 15.39 -31.05 -13.39
CA ASP A 329 15.46 -32.23 -14.27
C ASP A 329 14.53 -33.36 -13.77
N PRO A 330 13.46 -33.70 -14.51
CA PRO A 330 12.99 -33.04 -15.72
C PRO A 330 12.42 -31.63 -15.45
N PRO A 331 12.41 -30.72 -16.45
CA PRO A 331 11.85 -29.39 -16.29
C PRO A 331 10.36 -29.41 -15.94
N LEU A 332 9.93 -28.48 -15.09
CA LEU A 332 8.51 -28.25 -14.85
C LEU A 332 7.86 -27.62 -16.09
N PRO A 333 6.54 -27.80 -16.29
CA PRO A 333 5.82 -27.04 -17.29
C PRO A 333 6.00 -25.53 -17.06
N LYS A 334 6.26 -24.76 -18.12
CA LYS A 334 6.32 -23.28 -18.03
C LYS A 334 5.07 -22.66 -17.40
N LYS A 335 3.93 -23.38 -17.50
CA LYS A 335 2.62 -23.01 -16.96
C LYS A 335 2.32 -23.59 -15.57
N PHE A 336 3.31 -24.20 -14.91
CA PHE A 336 3.16 -24.70 -13.54
C PHE A 336 2.70 -23.57 -12.59
N MET A 337 1.66 -23.85 -11.81
CA MET A 337 0.90 -22.85 -11.05
C MET A 337 1.22 -22.82 -9.55
N GLY A 338 2.15 -23.65 -9.07
CA GLY A 338 2.67 -23.55 -7.70
C GLY A 338 3.91 -22.64 -7.59
N ASN A 339 4.56 -22.63 -6.43
CA ASN A 339 5.87 -21.99 -6.29
C ASN A 339 6.99 -22.87 -6.84
N SER A 340 7.80 -22.31 -7.72
CA SER A 340 9.11 -22.85 -8.13
C SER A 340 10.18 -21.75 -8.21
N SER A 341 9.82 -20.50 -7.92
CA SER A 341 10.77 -19.40 -7.84
C SER A 341 11.27 -19.20 -6.41
N LEU A 342 12.58 -18.98 -6.25
CA LEU A 342 13.22 -18.78 -4.95
C LEU A 342 14.13 -17.55 -4.98
N GLY A 343 14.24 -16.89 -3.82
CA GLY A 343 15.26 -15.85 -3.62
C GLY A 343 16.62 -16.51 -3.48
N PHE A 344 17.56 -16.15 -4.37
CA PHE A 344 18.93 -16.63 -4.39
C PHE A 344 19.89 -15.50 -3.96
N PRO A 345 20.64 -15.67 -2.86
CA PRO A 345 21.54 -14.64 -2.37
C PRO A 345 22.90 -14.69 -3.07
N ILE A 346 23.34 -13.56 -3.60
CA ILE A 346 24.62 -13.37 -4.29
C ILE A 346 25.45 -12.41 -3.45
N THR A 347 26.59 -12.86 -2.91
CA THR A 347 27.45 -12.01 -2.07
C THR A 347 28.38 -11.15 -2.92
N LEU A 348 28.07 -9.86 -2.99
CA LEU A 348 28.78 -8.86 -3.80
C LEU A 348 29.50 -7.84 -2.92
N ASP A 349 30.51 -7.19 -3.48
CA ASP A 349 31.05 -5.94 -2.92
C ASP A 349 29.99 -4.85 -3.04
N ILE A 350 29.74 -4.10 -1.97
CA ILE A 350 28.76 -2.99 -1.98
C ILE A 350 29.26 -1.82 -2.84
N HIS A 351 30.59 -1.68 -2.95
CA HIS A 351 31.28 -0.69 -3.78
C HIS A 351 32.19 -1.41 -4.79
N PRO A 352 31.62 -2.08 -5.81
CA PRO A 352 32.42 -2.73 -6.84
C PRO A 352 33.22 -1.65 -7.61
N ARG A 353 34.37 -1.99 -8.20
CA ARG A 353 35.20 -1.00 -8.90
C ARG A 353 34.55 -0.51 -10.20
N SER A 354 33.66 -1.32 -10.77
CA SER A 354 32.86 -1.02 -11.95
C SER A 354 31.51 -1.73 -11.89
N ILE A 355 30.56 -1.28 -12.72
CA ILE A 355 29.30 -2.01 -12.92
C ILE A 355 29.57 -3.38 -13.56
N PHE A 356 30.60 -3.48 -14.41
CA PHE A 356 31.01 -4.72 -15.03
C PHE A 356 31.40 -5.80 -14.00
N GLU A 357 32.19 -5.46 -12.98
CA GLU A 357 32.56 -6.43 -11.93
C GLU A 357 31.33 -6.99 -11.20
N ALA A 358 30.34 -6.14 -10.91
CA ALA A 358 29.08 -6.60 -10.30
C ALA A 358 28.28 -7.49 -11.27
N ALA A 359 28.19 -7.13 -12.55
CA ALA A 359 27.48 -7.92 -13.57
C ALA A 359 28.14 -9.29 -13.77
N LEU A 360 29.47 -9.32 -13.77
CA LEU A 360 30.29 -10.52 -13.85
C LEU A 360 29.98 -11.47 -12.69
N ALA A 361 30.08 -10.97 -11.45
CA ALA A 361 29.82 -11.77 -10.26
C ALA A 361 28.38 -12.31 -10.21
N ILE A 362 27.38 -11.50 -10.61
CA ILE A 362 25.98 -11.94 -10.71
C ILE A 362 25.84 -13.07 -11.74
N SER A 363 26.45 -12.90 -12.92
CA SER A 363 26.38 -13.90 -13.98
C SER A 363 27.06 -15.21 -13.60
N GLU A 364 28.20 -15.16 -12.89
CA GLU A 364 28.91 -16.34 -12.41
C GLU A 364 28.11 -17.11 -11.35
N SER A 365 27.57 -16.40 -10.34
CA SER A 365 26.78 -17.00 -9.27
C SER A 365 25.45 -17.62 -9.74
N ARG A 366 24.89 -17.17 -10.87
CA ARG A 366 23.66 -17.76 -11.42
C ARG A 366 23.80 -19.27 -11.71
N ASN A 367 24.99 -19.76 -12.03
CA ASN A 367 25.21 -21.18 -12.32
C ASN A 367 25.01 -22.10 -11.09
N ASP A 368 25.11 -21.52 -9.90
CA ASP A 368 24.88 -22.25 -8.64
C ASP A 368 23.37 -22.44 -8.36
N PHE A 369 22.50 -21.65 -9.01
CA PHE A 369 21.07 -21.87 -9.00
C PHE A 369 20.70 -22.94 -10.06
N ASN A 370 20.73 -24.20 -9.63
CA ASN A 370 20.52 -25.39 -10.47
C ASN A 370 19.58 -26.42 -9.80
N ASP A 371 19.27 -27.53 -10.48
CA ASP A 371 18.38 -28.58 -9.96
C ASP A 371 18.81 -29.04 -8.56
N LYS A 372 20.10 -29.35 -8.37
CA LYS A 372 20.63 -29.81 -7.08
C LYS A 372 20.31 -28.81 -5.97
N HIS A 373 20.53 -27.51 -6.21
CA HIS A 373 20.25 -26.47 -5.21
C HIS A 373 18.77 -26.47 -4.76
N ILE A 374 17.83 -26.52 -5.71
CA ILE A 374 16.39 -26.57 -5.37
C ILE A 374 16.05 -27.87 -4.64
N ARG A 375 16.55 -29.01 -5.13
CA ARG A 375 16.31 -30.33 -4.52
C ARG A 375 16.89 -30.43 -3.11
N ASP A 376 18.03 -29.79 -2.85
CA ASP A 376 18.63 -29.75 -1.52
C ASP A 376 17.77 -28.93 -0.56
N ILE A 377 17.29 -27.76 -0.96
CA ILE A 377 16.38 -26.93 -0.14
C ILE A 377 15.11 -27.71 0.19
N ILE A 378 14.49 -28.36 -0.80
CA ILE A 378 13.29 -29.18 -0.58
C ILE A 378 13.61 -30.32 0.40
N GLY A 379 14.73 -31.01 0.21
CA GLY A 379 15.15 -32.14 1.05
C GLY A 379 15.41 -31.74 2.49
N PHE A 380 16.08 -30.61 2.69
CA PHE A 380 16.30 -30.01 3.99
C PHE A 380 14.98 -29.66 4.68
N LEU A 381 14.10 -28.92 4.00
CA LEU A 381 12.81 -28.47 4.57
C LEU A 381 11.85 -29.63 4.87
N ASP A 382 11.81 -30.64 4.00
CA ASP A 382 11.00 -31.85 4.19
C ASP A 382 11.48 -32.71 5.36
N GLY A 383 12.80 -32.69 5.64
CA GLY A 383 13.42 -33.39 6.76
C GLY A 383 13.20 -32.74 8.14
N LEU A 384 12.58 -31.56 8.22
CA LEU A 384 12.29 -30.88 9.48
C LEU A 384 11.01 -31.40 10.13
N ASP A 385 11.09 -31.69 11.44
CA ASP A 385 9.91 -32.02 12.26
C ASP A 385 9.01 -30.79 12.47
N ASP A 386 9.62 -29.62 12.68
CA ASP A 386 8.94 -28.32 12.79
C ASP A 386 9.61 -27.29 11.85
N ILE A 387 8.97 -27.02 10.71
CA ILE A 387 9.47 -26.04 9.75
C ILE A 387 9.43 -24.61 10.29
N THR A 388 8.67 -24.33 11.36
CA THR A 388 8.64 -23.00 11.98
C THR A 388 9.93 -22.64 12.71
N GLU A 389 10.71 -23.63 13.17
CA GLU A 389 12.05 -23.39 13.74
C GLU A 389 12.98 -22.72 12.73
N GLU A 390 12.76 -23.01 11.45
CA GLU A 390 13.46 -22.42 10.32
C GLU A 390 12.67 -21.29 9.63
N ARG A 391 11.45 -20.97 10.07
CA ARG A 391 10.73 -19.78 9.61
C ARG A 391 11.31 -18.53 10.27
N VAL A 392 12.48 -18.16 9.78
CA VAL A 392 13.05 -16.85 10.04
C VAL A 392 12.54 -15.88 8.95
N SER A 393 12.37 -14.60 9.28
CA SER A 393 11.95 -13.62 8.27
C SER A 393 12.89 -13.67 7.07
N TYR A 394 12.36 -13.45 5.86
CA TYR A 394 13.13 -13.33 4.62
C TYR A 394 14.38 -12.46 4.78
N ALA A 395 14.26 -11.38 5.58
CA ALA A 395 15.36 -10.48 5.95
C ALA A 395 16.49 -11.17 6.70
N LYS A 396 16.16 -12.04 7.66
CA LYS A 396 17.15 -12.74 8.49
C LYS A 396 17.76 -13.93 7.76
N THR A 397 16.96 -14.64 6.96
CA THR A 397 17.40 -15.83 6.20
C THR A 397 18.38 -15.48 5.09
N LEU A 398 18.07 -14.49 4.27
CA LEU A 398 18.93 -14.12 3.14
C LEU A 398 19.91 -13.00 3.48
N ASN A 399 19.67 -12.29 4.59
CA ASN A 399 20.40 -11.08 5.00
C ASN A 399 20.63 -10.10 3.82
N PRO A 400 19.59 -9.78 3.03
CA PRO A 400 19.76 -9.03 1.80
C PRO A 400 20.00 -7.55 2.10
N ILE A 401 20.97 -6.97 1.40
CA ILE A 401 21.16 -5.52 1.33
C ILE A 401 20.18 -4.90 0.33
N LEU A 402 19.91 -5.63 -0.76
CA LEU A 402 18.98 -5.26 -1.82
C LEU A 402 18.28 -6.53 -2.32
N VAL A 403 16.98 -6.41 -2.62
CA VAL A 403 16.21 -7.48 -3.27
C VAL A 403 15.79 -7.02 -4.66
N ILE A 404 15.94 -7.88 -5.66
CA ILE A 404 15.44 -7.67 -7.01
C ILE A 404 14.41 -8.76 -7.34
N SER A 405 13.19 -8.33 -7.68
CA SER A 405 12.14 -9.19 -8.23
C SER A 405 11.79 -8.68 -9.62
N ASN A 406 12.29 -9.35 -10.65
CA ASN A 406 12.19 -8.88 -12.03
C ASN A 406 10.96 -9.47 -12.72
N LEU A 407 9.98 -8.63 -13.00
CA LEU A 407 8.70 -9.00 -13.62
C LEU A 407 8.61 -8.53 -15.08
N LYS A 408 9.68 -7.95 -15.63
CA LYS A 408 9.63 -7.22 -16.91
C LYS A 408 9.15 -8.06 -18.10
N ASP A 409 9.47 -9.35 -18.09
CA ASP A 409 9.17 -10.28 -19.18
C ASP A 409 7.78 -10.92 -19.05
N MET A 410 6.99 -10.53 -18.05
CA MET A 410 5.62 -11.02 -17.88
C MET A 410 4.66 -10.27 -18.81
N GLY A 411 3.88 -11.01 -19.61
CA GLY A 411 2.97 -10.47 -20.62
C GLY A 411 1.68 -9.85 -20.07
N PHE A 412 1.74 -9.09 -18.97
CA PHE A 412 0.55 -8.50 -18.35
C PHE A 412 -0.22 -7.61 -19.32
N TYR A 413 0.45 -6.64 -19.96
CA TYR A 413 -0.20 -5.67 -20.84
C TYR A 413 -0.67 -6.23 -22.19
N GLU A 414 -0.39 -7.50 -22.47
CA GLU A 414 -0.83 -8.24 -23.66
C GLU A 414 -2.18 -8.96 -23.43
N GLN A 415 -2.67 -8.95 -22.18
CA GLN A 415 -3.93 -9.60 -21.82
C GLN A 415 -5.13 -8.73 -22.21
N ASP A 416 -5.94 -9.23 -23.14
CA ASP A 416 -7.22 -8.63 -23.53
C ASP A 416 -8.37 -9.23 -22.73
N TRP A 417 -9.01 -8.41 -21.91
CA TRP A 417 -10.15 -8.79 -21.05
C TRP A 417 -11.50 -8.67 -21.77
N GLY A 418 -11.52 -8.22 -23.03
CA GLY A 418 -12.71 -8.11 -23.86
C GLY A 418 -13.70 -7.05 -23.42
N GLY A 419 -14.81 -6.95 -24.17
CA GLY A 419 -15.95 -6.07 -23.88
C GLY A 419 -15.55 -4.63 -23.55
N SER A 420 -16.05 -4.13 -22.41
CA SER A 420 -15.76 -2.76 -21.95
C SER A 420 -14.37 -2.57 -21.33
N LEU A 421 -13.61 -3.65 -21.12
CA LEU A 421 -12.28 -3.59 -20.49
C LEU A 421 -11.17 -3.55 -21.54
N GLY A 422 -11.17 -4.46 -22.51
CA GLY A 422 -10.07 -4.56 -23.46
C GLY A 422 -8.72 -4.77 -22.74
N PHE A 423 -7.70 -4.00 -23.12
CA PHE A 423 -6.38 -4.03 -22.49
C PHE A 423 -6.26 -3.00 -21.35
N GLN A 424 -5.60 -3.37 -20.25
CA GLN A 424 -5.33 -2.41 -19.17
C GLN A 424 -4.36 -1.29 -19.56
N ASP A 425 -4.52 -0.14 -18.92
CA ASP A 425 -3.60 0.99 -19.05
C ASP A 425 -2.39 0.88 -18.12
N ALA A 426 -2.60 0.34 -16.91
CA ALA A 426 -1.59 0.33 -15.87
C ALA A 426 -1.72 -0.86 -14.91
N LEU A 427 -0.55 -1.30 -14.45
CA LEU A 427 -0.36 -2.26 -13.37
C LEU A 427 0.53 -1.61 -12.30
N ARG A 428 0.05 -1.59 -11.05
CA ARG A 428 0.82 -1.16 -9.88
C ARG A 428 0.72 -2.19 -8.78
N MET A 429 1.80 -2.41 -8.05
CA MET A 429 1.73 -3.24 -6.85
C MET A 429 0.89 -2.52 -5.79
N ALA A 430 -0.04 -3.22 -5.15
CA ALA A 430 -0.69 -2.69 -3.95
C ALA A 430 0.32 -2.84 -2.80
N ASN A 431 0.78 -1.74 -2.21
CA ASN A 431 2.00 -1.72 -1.39
C ASN A 431 1.94 -2.73 -0.20
N PRO A 432 2.62 -3.89 -0.26
CA PRO A 432 2.55 -4.91 0.78
C PRO A 432 3.87 -5.02 1.54
N PHE A 433 4.83 -4.09 1.34
CA PHE A 433 6.13 -4.14 1.98
C PHE A 433 6.01 -3.63 3.42
N LEU A 434 5.90 -4.56 4.35
CA LEU A 434 5.82 -4.29 5.78
C LEU A 434 7.21 -4.23 6.45
N ASP A 435 8.27 -4.18 5.66
CA ASP A 435 9.66 -4.15 6.11
C ASP A 435 10.44 -2.95 5.52
N CYS A 436 11.57 -2.61 6.16
CA CYS A 436 12.51 -1.60 5.66
C CYS A 436 13.62 -2.22 4.79
N ILE A 437 13.39 -3.37 4.13
CA ILE A 437 14.37 -3.96 3.23
C ILE A 437 14.24 -3.26 1.88
N PRO A 438 15.31 -2.67 1.31
CA PRO A 438 15.22 -2.07 -0.01
C PRO A 438 14.92 -3.10 -1.10
N ARG A 439 14.05 -2.75 -2.03
CA ARG A 439 13.64 -3.62 -3.14
C ARG A 439 13.55 -2.84 -4.43
N VAL A 440 13.96 -3.46 -5.53
CA VAL A 440 13.71 -2.96 -6.88
C VAL A 440 12.88 -3.99 -7.64
N VAL A 441 11.76 -3.54 -8.20
CA VAL A 441 10.85 -4.36 -8.99
C VAL A 441 10.76 -3.76 -10.39
N PRO A 442 11.52 -4.28 -11.36
CA PRO A 442 11.25 -4.04 -12.76
C PRO A 442 9.87 -4.61 -13.11
N MET A 443 8.92 -3.71 -13.37
CA MET A 443 7.53 -4.06 -13.67
C MET A 443 7.40 -4.61 -15.09
N PRO A 444 6.33 -5.35 -15.40
CA PRO A 444 6.04 -5.82 -16.76
C PRO A 444 6.22 -4.74 -17.83
N ALA A 445 6.86 -5.09 -18.94
CA ALA A 445 7.05 -4.18 -20.05
C ALA A 445 5.69 -3.72 -20.60
N GLN A 446 5.52 -2.40 -20.70
CA GLN A 446 4.35 -1.78 -21.32
C GLN A 446 4.38 -2.04 -22.83
N ARG A 447 3.21 -1.92 -23.49
CA ARG A 447 3.08 -2.11 -24.95
C ARG A 447 3.96 -1.17 -25.80
N ASN A 448 4.40 -0.04 -25.23
CA ASN A 448 5.34 0.89 -25.87
C ASN A 448 6.82 0.49 -25.67
N GLY A 449 7.11 -0.64 -25.01
CA GLY A 449 8.45 -1.11 -24.69
C GLY A 449 9.09 -0.46 -23.46
N ASN A 450 8.36 0.35 -22.70
CA ASN A 450 8.87 0.93 -21.45
C ASN A 450 8.67 -0.02 -20.28
N VAL A 451 9.67 -0.06 -19.41
CA VAL A 451 9.70 -0.82 -18.16
C VAL A 451 9.73 0.18 -17.02
N ASP A 452 8.67 0.21 -16.23
CA ASP A 452 8.66 0.99 -14.99
C ASP A 452 9.49 0.23 -13.92
N LEU A 453 10.31 0.94 -13.16
CA LEU A 453 11.06 0.39 -12.04
C LEU A 453 10.47 0.96 -10.75
N VAL A 454 9.88 0.08 -9.93
CA VAL A 454 9.39 0.42 -8.60
C VAL A 454 10.52 0.19 -7.60
N VAL A 455 10.97 1.25 -6.94
CA VAL A 455 12.09 1.23 -5.99
C VAL A 455 11.56 1.54 -4.60
N TRP A 456 11.45 0.51 -3.75
CA TRP A 456 11.17 0.66 -2.32
C TRP A 456 12.48 0.90 -1.58
N ILE A 457 12.68 2.10 -1.05
CA ILE A 457 13.96 2.55 -0.49
C ILE A 457 13.73 3.68 0.53
N GLU A 458 14.72 3.98 1.35
CA GLU A 458 14.68 5.11 2.28
C GLU A 458 14.48 6.45 1.54
N LYS A 459 13.60 7.33 2.03
CA LYS A 459 13.28 8.64 1.39
C LYS A 459 14.51 9.48 1.05
N SER A 460 15.51 9.50 1.94
CA SER A 460 16.75 10.24 1.73
C SER A 460 17.59 9.64 0.60
N ALA A 461 17.63 8.32 0.48
CA ALA A 461 18.31 7.61 -0.60
C ALA A 461 17.55 7.75 -1.93
N ALA A 462 16.21 7.72 -1.92
CA ALA A 462 15.40 7.98 -3.11
C ALA A 462 15.71 9.35 -3.72
N LYS A 463 15.88 10.39 -2.89
CA LYS A 463 16.29 11.73 -3.34
C LYS A 463 17.65 11.70 -4.05
N ARG A 464 18.67 11.07 -3.44
CA ARG A 464 20.01 10.96 -4.03
C ARG A 464 20.01 10.13 -5.32
N LEU A 465 19.24 9.05 -5.37
CA LEU A 465 19.13 8.20 -6.56
C LEU A 465 18.53 8.95 -7.75
N ARG A 466 17.55 9.84 -7.52
CA ARG A 466 16.98 10.71 -8.58
C ARG A 466 18.01 11.69 -9.16
N GLU A 467 19.04 12.02 -8.41
CA GLU A 467 20.10 12.96 -8.80
C GLU A 467 21.34 12.21 -9.33
N ASP A 468 21.39 10.88 -9.25
CA ASP A 468 22.56 10.07 -9.61
C ASP A 468 22.79 10.05 -11.13
N GLU A 469 23.92 10.61 -11.58
CA GLU A 469 24.24 10.75 -13.00
C GLU A 469 24.41 9.41 -13.73
N THR A 470 24.97 8.40 -13.05
CA THR A 470 25.19 7.07 -13.63
C THR A 470 23.86 6.35 -13.82
N TRP A 471 22.94 6.48 -12.86
CA TRP A 471 21.57 6.01 -12.97
C TRP A 471 20.81 6.73 -14.08
N ASN A 472 20.86 8.07 -14.07
CA ASN A 472 20.12 8.93 -15.00
C ASN A 472 20.58 8.83 -16.46
N LYS A 473 21.78 8.31 -16.72
CA LYS A 473 22.24 7.95 -18.07
C LYS A 473 21.34 6.91 -18.75
N TRP A 474 20.74 6.02 -17.96
CA TRP A 474 19.98 4.86 -18.46
C TRP A 474 18.51 4.89 -18.07
N ILE A 475 18.21 5.41 -16.88
CA ILE A 475 16.92 5.32 -16.23
C ILE A 475 16.40 6.73 -15.94
N THR A 476 15.17 7.02 -16.34
CA THR A 476 14.54 8.34 -16.13
C THR A 476 13.68 8.35 -14.87
N PRO A 477 13.83 9.33 -13.95
CA PRO A 477 12.91 9.52 -12.85
C PRO A 477 11.49 9.85 -13.33
N VAL A 478 10.48 9.17 -12.80
CA VAL A 478 9.09 9.49 -13.09
C VAL A 478 8.58 10.43 -12.00
N THR A 479 8.21 11.64 -12.40
CA THR A 479 7.65 12.62 -11.46
C THR A 479 6.17 12.35 -11.27
N GLU A 480 5.82 11.74 -10.14
CA GLU A 480 4.44 11.52 -9.71
C GLU A 480 3.83 12.82 -9.15
N ARG A 481 3.54 13.80 -10.00
CA ARG A 481 2.80 15.01 -9.58
C ARG A 481 1.32 14.85 -9.89
N LEU A 482 0.52 14.68 -8.84
CA LEU A 482 -0.91 14.91 -8.92
C LEU A 482 -1.14 16.40 -9.19
N TYR A 483 -1.76 16.69 -10.33
CA TYR A 483 -2.43 17.97 -10.51
C TYR A 483 -3.85 17.76 -10.03
N TRP A 484 -4.21 18.34 -8.88
CA TRP A 484 -5.60 18.53 -8.54
C TRP A 484 -6.26 19.24 -9.73
N ILE A 485 -7.25 18.60 -10.36
CA ILE A 485 -8.08 19.30 -11.34
C ILE A 485 -8.96 20.22 -10.50
N GLU A 486 -8.43 21.42 -10.26
CA GLU A 486 -9.23 22.61 -10.03
C GLU A 486 -10.31 22.64 -11.11
N TYR A 487 -11.57 22.67 -10.70
CA TYR A 487 -12.57 23.32 -11.52
C TYR A 487 -12.13 24.78 -11.64
N THR A 488 -11.59 25.13 -12.80
CA THR A 488 -11.15 26.46 -13.16
C THR A 488 -12.21 27.50 -12.82
N MET A 489 -11.93 28.37 -11.85
CA MET A 489 -12.08 29.80 -12.13
C MET A 489 -10.67 30.35 -12.30
N THR A 490 -10.39 30.75 -13.53
CA THR A 490 -9.20 31.51 -13.94
C THR A 490 -8.82 32.57 -12.91
N SER A 491 -7.57 32.59 -12.45
CA SER A 491 -6.90 33.85 -12.18
C SER A 491 -5.40 33.75 -12.38
N HIS A 492 -4.86 34.82 -12.95
CA HIS A 492 -3.48 34.99 -13.31
C HIS A 492 -2.54 34.89 -12.11
N ARG A 493 -1.31 34.43 -12.38
CA ARG A 493 -0.14 34.74 -11.55
C ARG A 493 -0.11 36.23 -11.25
N SER A 494 -0.34 36.56 -9.99
CA SER A 494 0.02 37.81 -9.33
C SER A 494 0.38 37.41 -7.91
N GLU A 495 1.55 37.82 -7.42
CA GLU A 495 1.87 37.80 -6.00
C GLU A 495 0.86 38.72 -5.28
N SER A 496 -0.28 38.16 -4.88
CA SER A 496 -1.18 38.78 -3.92
C SER A 496 -1.34 37.82 -2.75
N LYS A 497 -1.00 38.28 -1.54
CA LYS A 497 -1.34 37.59 -0.29
C LYS A 497 -2.79 37.10 -0.40
N ALA A 498 -3.00 35.79 -0.31
CA ALA A 498 -4.34 35.23 -0.39
C ALA A 498 -5.18 35.79 0.76
N THR A 499 -6.29 36.46 0.45
CA THR A 499 -7.15 37.08 1.45
C THR A 499 -7.92 36.00 2.20
N VAL A 500 -7.64 35.82 3.49
CA VAL A 500 -8.37 34.87 4.35
C VAL A 500 -9.81 35.35 4.55
N LYS A 501 -10.78 34.52 4.17
CA LYS A 501 -12.20 34.81 4.38
C LYS A 501 -12.60 34.48 5.81
N VAL A 502 -13.17 35.47 6.50
CA VAL A 502 -13.53 35.37 7.91
C VAL A 502 -15.00 35.78 8.11
N ARG A 503 -15.69 35.16 9.06
CA ARG A 503 -16.95 35.67 9.63
C ARG A 503 -16.77 36.09 11.09
N PRO A 504 -17.55 37.07 11.59
CA PRO A 504 -17.61 37.34 13.02
C PRO A 504 -18.27 36.17 13.78
N PRO A 505 -18.08 36.06 15.11
CA PRO A 505 -18.77 35.06 15.92
C PRO A 505 -20.29 35.13 15.73
N PRO A 506 -20.98 34.03 15.40
CA PRO A 506 -22.42 34.04 15.18
C PRO A 506 -23.20 34.18 16.48
N SER A 507 -24.46 34.63 16.39
CA SER A 507 -25.39 34.58 17.53
C SER A 507 -25.94 33.16 17.67
N PHE A 508 -25.56 32.46 18.74
CA PHE A 508 -26.01 31.09 19.01
C PHE A 508 -27.47 31.00 19.51
N ILE A 509 -28.08 32.12 19.89
CA ILE A 509 -29.50 32.19 20.27
C ILE A 509 -30.28 32.79 19.10
N GLY A 510 -31.19 32.01 18.50
CA GLY A 510 -32.11 32.48 17.45
C GLY A 510 -31.42 32.91 16.15
N GLY A 511 -30.22 32.38 15.88
CA GLY A 511 -29.37 32.80 14.76
C GLY A 511 -30.02 32.64 13.39
N LEU A 512 -29.93 33.68 12.57
CA LEU A 512 -30.19 33.60 11.13
C LEU A 512 -28.88 33.24 10.41
N GLN A 513 -28.97 32.37 9.41
CA GLN A 513 -27.85 31.95 8.59
C GLN A 513 -27.14 33.17 7.97
N ASP A 514 -25.83 33.29 8.20
CA ASP A 514 -25.00 34.25 7.49
C ASP A 514 -24.82 33.77 6.05
N LYS A 515 -25.59 34.34 5.13
CA LYS A 515 -25.55 34.00 3.70
C LYS A 515 -24.19 34.28 3.06
N SER A 516 -23.31 35.05 3.71
CA SER A 516 -21.96 35.33 3.22
C SER A 516 -20.95 34.25 3.63
N TRP A 517 -21.28 33.42 4.62
CA TRP A 517 -20.45 32.29 5.05
C TRP A 517 -20.43 31.19 4.00
N THR A 518 -19.25 30.60 3.80
CA THR A 518 -19.11 29.41 2.95
C THR A 518 -18.87 28.22 3.87
N PRO A 519 -19.82 27.28 3.97
CA PRO A 519 -19.69 26.12 4.84
C PRO A 519 -18.49 25.25 4.47
N THR A 520 -17.92 24.58 5.46
CA THR A 520 -16.90 23.56 5.20
C THR A 520 -17.46 22.43 4.31
N PRO A 521 -16.62 21.78 3.47
CA PRO A 521 -17.07 20.64 2.66
C PRO A 521 -17.56 19.50 3.55
N GLU A 522 -18.45 18.67 3.00
CA GLU A 522 -18.95 17.48 3.69
C GLU A 522 -17.78 16.59 4.15
N ASN A 523 -17.83 16.11 5.39
CA ASN A 523 -16.82 15.26 6.03
C ASN A 523 -15.43 15.91 6.22
N TRP A 524 -15.25 17.18 5.84
CA TRP A 524 -13.95 17.87 5.92
C TRP A 524 -13.41 17.98 7.35
N LEU A 525 -14.29 18.01 8.34
CA LEU A 525 -13.92 18.11 9.75
C LEU A 525 -13.31 16.80 10.31
N TYR A 526 -13.58 15.62 9.72
CA TYR A 526 -13.23 14.34 10.36
C TYR A 526 -11.73 14.04 10.40
N GLY A 527 -11.29 13.29 11.41
CA GLY A 527 -9.88 13.00 11.68
C GLY A 527 -9.25 14.00 12.65
N SER A 528 -7.93 14.00 12.73
CA SER A 528 -7.19 14.75 13.75
C SER A 528 -6.90 16.19 13.35
N TRP A 529 -6.96 17.07 14.34
CA TRP A 529 -6.68 18.50 14.27
C TRP A 529 -5.80 18.91 15.45
N TYR A 530 -4.66 19.52 15.15
CA TYR A 530 -3.68 19.98 16.15
C TYR A 530 -3.93 21.44 16.47
N MET A 531 -4.10 21.78 17.76
CA MET A 531 -4.21 23.16 18.20
C MET A 531 -2.82 23.80 18.20
N THR A 532 -2.61 24.73 17.29
CA THR A 532 -1.29 25.33 17.05
C THR A 532 -1.18 26.70 17.69
N HIS A 533 -2.31 27.40 17.82
CA HIS A 533 -2.40 28.68 18.48
C HIS A 533 -3.69 28.76 19.29
N THR A 534 -3.67 29.47 20.42
CA THR A 534 -4.85 29.68 21.27
C THR A 534 -4.78 31.03 21.99
N SER A 535 -5.92 31.71 22.11
CA SER A 535 -6.05 32.95 22.87
C SER A 535 -6.15 32.71 24.37
N GLN A 536 -6.34 31.45 24.77
CA GLN A 536 -6.64 31.09 26.14
C GLN A 536 -5.37 30.82 26.94
N GLN A 537 -5.08 31.72 27.87
CA GLN A 537 -3.92 31.66 28.76
C GLN A 537 -3.77 30.33 29.48
N TYR A 538 -4.89 29.75 29.92
CA TYR A 538 -4.89 28.44 30.57
C TYR A 538 -4.20 27.36 29.72
N TYR A 539 -4.42 27.32 28.41
CA TYR A 539 -3.84 26.29 27.55
C TYR A 539 -2.35 26.52 27.30
N TRP A 540 -1.95 27.71 26.88
CA TRP A 540 -0.55 27.95 26.51
C TRP A 540 0.41 28.06 27.71
N GLU A 541 -0.09 28.29 28.94
CA GLU A 541 0.74 28.23 30.15
C GLU A 541 0.85 26.84 30.79
N ARG A 542 -0.07 25.92 30.47
CA ARG A 542 -0.23 24.67 31.23
C ARG A 542 -0.27 23.41 30.39
N THR A 543 -0.37 23.51 29.07
CA THR A 543 -0.56 22.34 28.20
C THR A 543 0.33 22.37 26.97
N LYS A 544 0.58 21.21 26.39
CA LYS A 544 1.24 20.98 25.10
C LYS A 544 0.56 19.83 24.35
N ASN A 545 0.86 19.69 23.06
CA ASN A 545 0.38 18.58 22.21
C ASN A 545 -1.16 18.41 22.25
N PHE A 546 -1.90 19.51 22.15
CA PHE A 546 -3.37 19.47 22.17
C PHE A 546 -3.92 19.06 20.80
N VAL A 547 -4.76 18.03 20.77
CA VAL A 547 -5.34 17.45 19.56
C VAL A 547 -6.83 17.22 19.78
N ILE A 548 -7.64 17.55 18.78
CA ILE A 548 -9.05 17.15 18.69
C ILE A 548 -9.19 16.18 17.53
N GLN A 549 -9.84 15.04 17.76
CA GLN A 549 -10.16 14.08 16.71
C GLN A 549 -11.68 14.00 16.54
N TYR A 550 -12.18 14.33 15.35
CA TYR A 550 -13.60 14.29 15.02
C TYR A 550 -13.99 13.02 14.25
N ALA A 551 -15.16 12.46 14.55
CA ALA A 551 -15.79 11.37 13.81
C ALA A 551 -17.33 11.57 13.73
N PRO A 552 -18.01 11.01 12.72
CA PRO A 552 -19.47 11.03 12.65
C PRO A 552 -20.09 10.11 13.72
N VAL A 553 -21.22 10.54 14.30
CA VAL A 553 -22.14 9.62 14.98
C VAL A 553 -22.95 8.86 13.89
N MET A 554 -23.04 7.53 13.98
CA MET A 554 -23.63 6.67 12.91
C MET A 554 -25.01 7.16 12.44
N ASN A 555 -25.24 7.09 11.12
CA ASN A 555 -26.52 7.35 10.40
C ASN A 555 -26.99 8.82 10.30
N GLY A 556 -26.12 9.82 10.44
CA GLY A 556 -26.48 11.24 10.25
C GLY A 556 -26.42 11.73 8.79
N VAL A 557 -27.33 12.65 8.42
CA VAL A 557 -27.23 13.48 7.21
C VAL A 557 -26.54 14.80 7.59
N TRP A 558 -25.60 15.30 6.77
CA TRP A 558 -24.86 16.52 7.08
C TRP A 558 -25.75 17.78 7.12
N PRO A 559 -25.54 18.72 8.07
CA PRO A 559 -24.61 18.67 9.19
C PRO A 559 -25.08 17.64 10.24
N CYS A 560 -24.22 16.68 10.56
CA CYS A 560 -24.54 15.63 11.52
C CYS A 560 -23.94 15.93 12.90
N THR A 561 -24.42 15.22 13.91
CA THR A 561 -23.78 15.19 15.23
C THR A 561 -22.40 14.54 15.10
N ASN A 562 -21.37 15.21 15.62
CA ASN A 562 -20.01 14.67 15.65
C ASN A 562 -19.69 14.14 17.05
N GLN A 563 -18.86 13.11 17.11
CA GLN A 563 -18.17 12.70 18.32
C GLN A 563 -16.74 13.23 18.25
N GLU A 564 -16.29 13.87 19.31
CA GLU A 564 -14.91 14.32 19.44
C GLU A 564 -14.17 13.62 20.57
N LEU A 565 -12.87 13.38 20.34
CA LEU A 565 -11.91 12.97 21.36
C LEU A 565 -10.83 14.05 21.43
N VAL A 566 -10.82 14.78 22.54
CA VAL A 566 -9.79 15.75 22.87
C VAL A 566 -8.67 15.05 23.62
N SER A 567 -7.42 15.31 23.26
CA SER A 567 -6.25 14.88 24.03
C SER A 567 -5.27 16.02 24.22
N LEU A 568 -4.66 16.12 25.40
CA LEU A 568 -3.65 17.12 25.73
C LEU A 568 -2.66 16.60 26.77
N THR A 569 -1.47 17.18 26.80
CA THR A 569 -0.42 16.86 27.80
C THR A 569 -0.23 18.06 28.74
N PRO A 570 -0.45 17.94 30.06
CA PRO A 570 -0.13 19.02 30.99
C PRO A 570 1.38 19.22 31.13
N LEU A 571 1.83 20.47 31.17
CA LEU A 571 3.24 20.80 31.39
C LEU A 571 3.73 20.39 32.79
N SER A 572 2.83 20.34 33.77
CA SER A 572 3.15 19.89 35.13
C SER A 572 3.25 18.36 35.27
N GLN A 573 2.70 17.61 34.31
CA GLN A 573 2.66 16.14 34.28
C GLN A 573 2.95 15.66 32.85
N PRO A 574 4.15 15.93 32.31
CA PRO A 574 4.49 15.65 30.92
C PRO A 574 4.46 14.15 30.57
N GLU A 575 4.42 13.28 31.56
CA GLU A 575 4.24 11.83 31.44
C GLU A 575 2.78 11.39 31.23
N ARG A 576 1.80 12.28 31.40
CA ARG A 576 0.37 11.96 31.29
C ARG A 576 -0.30 12.63 30.10
N ILE A 577 -1.20 11.88 29.46
CA ILE A 577 -2.11 12.41 28.45
C ILE A 577 -3.51 12.44 29.05
N TYR A 578 -4.11 13.62 29.04
CA TYR A 578 -5.47 13.84 29.48
C TYR A 578 -6.38 13.75 28.26
N THR A 579 -7.43 12.93 28.36
CA THR A 579 -8.42 12.75 27.29
C THR A 579 -9.81 13.12 27.76
N ALA A 580 -10.63 13.60 26.83
CA ALA A 580 -12.04 13.87 27.06
C ALA A 580 -12.86 13.59 25.81
N PHE A 581 -14.08 13.11 26.02
CA PHE A 581 -15.03 12.84 24.94
C PHE A 581 -16.09 13.94 24.92
N GLY A 582 -16.46 14.37 23.71
CA GLY A 582 -17.50 15.35 23.46
C GLY A 582 -18.47 14.89 22.38
N ILE A 583 -19.70 15.36 22.47
CA ILE A 583 -20.72 15.24 21.42
C ILE A 583 -21.05 16.65 20.92
N ASP A 584 -20.80 16.88 19.64
CA ASP A 584 -21.03 18.17 18.98
C ASP A 584 -22.31 18.08 18.17
N SER A 585 -23.37 18.68 18.70
CA SER A 585 -24.67 18.72 18.04
C SER A 585 -24.79 19.98 17.18
N PRO A 586 -25.11 19.87 15.87
CA PRO A 586 -25.20 21.03 14.99
C PRO A 586 -26.30 21.99 15.46
N ILE A 587 -26.03 23.29 15.40
CA ILE A 587 -27.00 24.32 15.78
C ILE A 587 -27.87 24.65 14.58
N ALA A 588 -29.17 24.41 14.69
CA ALA A 588 -30.12 24.63 13.61
C ALA A 588 -30.04 26.08 13.08
N GLY A 589 -29.87 26.22 11.77
CA GLY A 589 -29.81 27.51 11.08
C GLY A 589 -28.42 28.17 11.03
N LEU A 590 -27.39 27.55 11.61
CA LEU A 590 -26.01 28.04 11.55
C LEU A 590 -25.07 26.97 10.98
N ASP A 591 -24.45 27.26 9.84
CA ASP A 591 -23.43 26.39 9.26
C ASP A 591 -22.14 26.45 10.08
N ASP A 592 -21.44 25.31 10.19
CA ASP A 592 -20.21 25.15 10.95
C ASP A 592 -20.30 25.70 12.38
N ALA A 593 -21.41 25.42 13.05
CA ALA A 593 -21.66 25.80 14.43
C ALA A 593 -22.31 24.63 15.20
N TRP A 594 -21.78 24.33 16.38
CA TRP A 594 -22.18 23.18 17.19
C TRP A 594 -22.34 23.57 18.66
N LEU A 595 -23.29 22.91 19.32
CA LEU A 595 -23.34 22.78 20.77
C LEU A 595 -22.44 21.61 21.16
N CYS A 596 -21.30 21.89 21.79
CA CYS A 596 -20.35 20.89 22.26
C CYS A 596 -20.72 20.48 23.69
N GLN A 597 -20.97 19.18 23.90
CA GLN A 597 -21.28 18.61 25.20
C GLN A 597 -20.22 17.57 25.58
N CYS A 598 -19.28 17.97 26.44
CA CYS A 598 -18.26 17.08 26.96
C CYS A 598 -18.80 16.14 28.05
N THR A 599 -18.27 14.93 28.13
CA THR A 599 -18.53 13.95 29.21
C THR A 599 -17.28 13.76 30.09
N GLY A 600 -17.42 13.03 31.21
CA GLY A 600 -16.30 12.74 32.11
C GLY A 600 -15.76 13.96 32.86
N HIS A 601 -14.43 14.09 32.95
CA HIS A 601 -13.74 15.14 33.72
C HIS A 601 -13.88 16.55 33.12
N LEU A 602 -14.25 16.67 31.85
CA LEU A 602 -14.50 17.97 31.19
C LEU A 602 -16.00 18.30 31.05
N SER A 603 -16.89 17.59 31.77
CA SER A 603 -18.34 17.86 31.74
C SER A 603 -18.75 19.28 32.12
N HIS A 604 -17.84 20.05 32.75
CA HIS A 604 -18.01 21.45 33.10
C HIS A 604 -17.63 22.44 31.96
N ILE A 605 -17.28 21.95 30.77
CA ILE A 605 -16.82 22.74 29.60
C ILE A 605 -17.79 22.54 28.42
N SER A 606 -19.10 22.49 28.68
CA SER A 606 -20.08 22.52 27.59
C SER A 606 -20.13 23.94 27.04
N ASP A 607 -19.85 24.10 25.74
CA ASP A 607 -19.68 25.39 25.07
C ASP A 607 -20.45 25.42 23.73
N HIS A 608 -20.70 26.62 23.22
CA HIS A 608 -21.01 26.83 21.81
C HIS A 608 -19.72 27.02 21.00
N VAL A 609 -19.59 26.28 19.91
CA VAL A 609 -18.43 26.31 19.01
C VAL A 609 -18.87 26.75 17.62
N ALA A 610 -18.06 27.58 16.96
CA ALA A 610 -18.24 27.93 15.55
C ALA A 610 -16.90 28.12 14.84
N PHE A 611 -16.85 27.79 13.55
CA PHE A 611 -15.69 28.15 12.72
C PHE A 611 -15.79 29.60 12.29
N LEU A 612 -14.70 30.36 12.40
CA LEU A 612 -14.65 31.76 11.96
C LEU A 612 -13.94 31.91 10.62
N ALA A 613 -13.06 30.97 10.27
CA ALA A 613 -12.35 30.90 9.01
C ALA A 613 -11.85 29.47 8.80
N TRP A 614 -11.69 29.04 7.56
CA TRP A 614 -11.06 27.77 7.21
C TRP A 614 -10.44 27.88 5.82
N GLY A 615 -9.48 27.01 5.54
CA GLY A 615 -8.81 26.97 4.25
C GLY A 615 -7.63 26.00 4.24
N ALA A 616 -6.78 26.13 3.22
CA ALA A 616 -5.51 25.43 3.12
C ALA A 616 -4.36 26.45 3.02
N ASP A 617 -3.20 26.11 3.57
CA ASP A 617 -2.00 26.96 3.51
C ASP A 617 -1.24 26.81 2.17
N SER A 618 -0.08 27.45 2.02
CA SER A 618 0.73 27.38 0.79
C SER A 618 1.25 25.97 0.46
N GLN A 619 1.21 25.05 1.42
CA GLN A 619 1.60 23.65 1.29
C GLN A 619 0.39 22.71 1.13
N ASN A 620 -0.81 23.26 0.93
CA ASN A 620 -2.09 22.53 0.93
C ASN A 620 -2.38 21.78 2.23
N VAL A 621 -1.95 22.31 3.37
CA VAL A 621 -2.33 21.81 4.69
C VAL A 621 -3.58 22.54 5.15
N ASP A 622 -4.64 21.78 5.39
CA ASP A 622 -5.91 22.33 5.89
C ASP A 622 -5.76 22.91 7.30
N TRP A 623 -6.44 24.03 7.53
CA TRP A 623 -6.49 24.77 8.78
C TRP A 623 -7.90 25.32 9.05
N VAL A 624 -8.25 25.48 10.33
CA VAL A 624 -9.52 26.09 10.76
C VAL A 624 -9.30 27.01 11.96
N VAL A 625 -10.04 28.10 12.01
CA VAL A 625 -10.15 28.98 13.18
C VAL A 625 -11.40 28.61 13.94
N LEU A 626 -11.21 28.08 15.15
CA LEU A 626 -12.28 27.67 16.05
C LEU A 626 -12.54 28.76 17.09
N TYR A 627 -13.80 29.16 17.21
CA TYR A 627 -14.29 30.03 18.29
C TYR A 627 -15.14 29.21 19.25
N SER A 628 -14.87 29.32 20.54
CA SER A 628 -15.67 28.69 21.61
C SER A 628 -16.14 29.74 22.60
N THR A 629 -17.35 29.59 23.13
CA THR A 629 -17.90 30.44 24.19
C THR A 629 -18.82 29.65 25.13
N PRO A 630 -18.79 29.93 26.45
CA PRO A 630 -19.62 29.20 27.41
C PRO A 630 -21.11 29.42 27.17
N LEU A 631 -21.92 28.44 27.61
CA LEU A 631 -23.38 28.52 27.51
C LEU A 631 -23.95 29.69 28.32
N PRO A 632 -25.07 30.31 27.88
CA PRO A 632 -25.75 31.35 28.63
C PRO A 632 -26.09 30.89 30.06
N GLY A 633 -25.61 31.62 31.06
CA GLY A 633 -25.84 31.30 32.47
C GLY A 633 -24.90 30.26 33.07
N ALA A 634 -23.89 29.78 32.33
CA ALA A 634 -22.84 28.94 32.88
C ALA A 634 -22.03 29.69 33.96
N THR A 635 -21.92 29.10 35.15
CA THR A 635 -21.14 29.64 36.28
C THR A 635 -19.76 28.99 36.40
N VAL A 636 -19.47 27.98 35.58
CA VAL A 636 -18.22 27.22 35.50
C VAL A 636 -17.93 26.98 34.01
N GLY A 637 -16.67 27.16 33.60
CA GLY A 637 -16.23 27.02 32.20
C GLY A 637 -15.07 27.94 31.86
N LEU A 638 -14.53 27.82 30.64
CA LEU A 638 -13.54 28.77 30.12
C LEU A 638 -14.26 29.99 29.53
N PRO A 639 -13.66 31.21 29.58
CA PRO A 639 -14.18 32.36 28.86
C PRO A 639 -14.11 32.14 27.34
N ALA A 640 -14.77 33.00 26.59
CA ALA A 640 -14.73 32.94 25.12
C ALA A 640 -13.28 32.96 24.59
N GLN A 641 -13.01 32.14 23.59
CA GLN A 641 -11.65 31.93 23.06
C GLN A 641 -11.63 31.69 21.56
N VAL A 642 -10.48 31.92 20.95
CA VAL A 642 -10.16 31.59 19.56
C VAL A 642 -8.92 30.70 19.52
N ALA A 643 -8.95 29.68 18.67
CA ALA A 643 -7.81 28.81 18.40
C ALA A 643 -7.60 28.58 16.90
N ILE A 644 -6.34 28.41 16.49
CA ILE A 644 -6.00 27.96 15.13
C ILE A 644 -5.67 26.48 15.21
N MET A 645 -6.44 25.68 14.49
CA MET A 645 -6.25 24.24 14.33
C MET A 645 -5.65 23.95 12.95
N SER A 646 -4.84 22.90 12.85
CA SER A 646 -4.25 22.45 11.58
C SER A 646 -4.21 20.93 11.47
N ARG A 647 -4.23 20.41 10.24
CA ARG A 647 -3.95 18.98 9.97
C ARG A 647 -2.49 18.60 10.22
N LYS A 648 -1.59 19.57 10.33
CA LYS A 648 -0.18 19.35 10.64
C LYS A 648 0.11 19.77 12.08
N ARG A 649 0.89 18.96 12.79
CA ARG A 649 1.24 19.17 14.22
C ARG A 649 1.78 20.57 14.52
N PHE A 650 2.67 21.07 13.66
CA PHE A 650 3.32 22.37 13.84
C PHE A 650 2.59 23.54 13.18
N GLY A 651 1.39 23.30 12.64
CA GLY A 651 0.52 24.34 12.13
C GLY A 651 0.73 24.75 10.69
N PRO A 652 -0.07 25.73 10.23
CA PRO A 652 0.06 26.36 8.92
C PRO A 652 1.39 27.12 8.83
N ASP A 653 1.82 27.48 7.61
CA ASP A 653 2.94 28.40 7.46
C ASP A 653 2.69 29.77 8.12
N ASP A 654 3.78 30.43 8.55
CA ASP A 654 3.71 31.71 9.30
C ASP A 654 2.96 32.80 8.54
N MET A 655 3.06 32.84 7.21
CA MET A 655 2.35 33.82 6.38
C MET A 655 0.83 33.63 6.48
N THR A 656 0.39 32.38 6.49
CA THR A 656 -1.02 32.00 6.65
C THR A 656 -1.51 32.35 8.05
N VAL A 657 -0.72 32.10 9.09
CA VAL A 657 -1.06 32.49 10.47
C VAL A 657 -1.25 34.00 10.59
N GLU A 658 -0.36 34.81 10.01
CA GLU A 658 -0.51 36.26 10.02
C GLU A 658 -1.71 36.75 9.20
N ALA A 659 -1.96 36.15 8.03
CA ALA A 659 -3.15 36.46 7.22
C ALA A 659 -4.46 36.13 7.97
N ILE A 660 -4.48 35.05 8.75
CA ILE A 660 -5.61 34.68 9.62
C ILE A 660 -5.83 35.77 10.68
N LYS A 661 -4.76 36.19 11.39
CA LYS A 661 -4.86 37.24 12.42
C LYS A 661 -5.34 38.57 11.83
N GLU A 662 -4.76 38.99 10.71
CA GLU A 662 -5.17 40.20 9.99
C GLU A 662 -6.65 40.13 9.60
N GLY A 663 -7.11 39.00 9.05
CA GLY A 663 -8.51 38.78 8.67
C GLY A 663 -9.48 38.82 9.86
N LEU A 664 -9.11 38.21 11.00
CA LEU A 664 -9.93 38.21 12.21
C LEU A 664 -10.03 39.61 12.83
N CYS A 665 -8.95 40.37 12.86
CA CYS A 665 -8.98 41.78 13.32
C CYS A 665 -9.79 42.68 12.38
N ALA A 666 -9.76 42.42 11.07
CA ALA A 666 -10.52 43.15 10.07
C ALA A 666 -12.02 42.85 10.06
N ALA A 667 -12.48 41.80 10.75
CA ALA A 667 -13.89 41.40 10.81
C ALA A 667 -14.81 42.38 11.57
N GLY A 668 -14.27 43.47 12.13
CA GLY A 668 -15.04 44.58 12.71
C GLY A 668 -15.69 44.28 14.07
N ASN A 669 -15.25 43.23 14.76
CA ASN A 669 -15.72 42.86 16.10
C ASN A 669 -14.63 43.13 17.15
N SER A 670 -14.88 44.07 18.06
CA SER A 670 -13.90 44.52 19.06
C SER A 670 -13.54 43.45 20.09
N GLU A 671 -14.47 42.54 20.43
CA GLU A 671 -14.18 41.45 21.37
C GLU A 671 -13.37 40.36 20.69
N LEU A 672 -13.65 40.04 19.41
CA LEU A 672 -12.83 39.13 18.63
C LEU A 672 -11.39 39.65 18.49
N ALA A 673 -11.21 40.94 18.19
CA ALA A 673 -9.88 41.55 18.10
C ALA A 673 -9.06 41.38 19.39
N LYS A 674 -9.68 41.56 20.57
CA LYS A 674 -9.03 41.33 21.86
C LYS A 674 -8.60 39.86 22.07
N LEU A 675 -9.39 38.91 21.57
CA LEU A 675 -9.00 37.49 21.62
C LEU A 675 -7.82 37.21 20.69
N VAL A 676 -7.82 37.80 19.49
CA VAL A 676 -6.73 37.66 18.51
C VAL A 676 -5.42 38.27 19.03
N ASP A 677 -5.48 39.42 19.72
CA ASP A 677 -4.31 40.04 20.36
C ASP A 677 -3.64 39.12 21.40
N ASN A 678 -4.43 38.23 22.01
CA ASN A 678 -3.99 37.25 22.99
C ASN A 678 -3.65 35.88 22.38
N LEU A 679 -3.81 35.70 21.06
CA LEU A 679 -3.50 34.45 20.37
C LEU A 679 -1.99 34.18 20.45
N ARG A 680 -1.60 33.06 21.05
CA ARG A 680 -0.20 32.62 21.21
C ARG A 680 0.00 31.22 20.64
N PRO A 681 1.20 30.88 20.14
CA PRO A 681 1.53 29.51 19.79
C PRO A 681 1.38 28.58 20.99
N LEU A 682 0.81 27.40 20.77
CA LEU A 682 0.79 26.32 21.75
C LEU A 682 2.03 25.45 21.55
N LEU A 683 2.67 25.03 22.65
CA LEU A 683 3.84 24.16 22.58
C LEU A 683 3.48 22.82 21.95
N GLN A 684 4.25 22.45 20.92
CA GLN A 684 4.16 21.16 20.21
C GLN A 684 5.52 20.47 20.32
N GLU A 685 5.53 19.21 20.74
CA GLU A 685 6.71 18.37 20.87
C GLU A 685 6.48 17.04 20.16
N ASP A 686 7.58 16.43 19.69
CA ASP A 686 7.56 15.06 19.23
C ASP A 686 7.23 14.13 20.40
N LEU A 687 6.27 13.22 20.19
CA LEU A 687 5.96 12.21 21.21
C LEU A 687 7.11 11.20 21.23
N GLU A 688 7.76 11.05 22.38
CA GLU A 688 8.79 10.02 22.57
C GLU A 688 8.24 8.64 22.18
N SER A 689 9.05 7.87 21.44
CA SER A 689 8.72 6.52 21.00
C SER A 689 8.24 5.65 22.16
N GLY A 690 7.03 5.11 22.06
CA GLY A 690 6.46 4.19 23.05
C GLY A 690 5.45 4.81 24.02
N ARG A 691 5.18 6.13 23.95
CA ARG A 691 4.07 6.74 24.69
C ARG A 691 2.76 6.60 23.88
N PRO A 692 1.64 6.16 24.48
CA PRO A 692 0.40 5.92 23.75
C PRO A 692 -0.13 7.21 23.11
N THR A 693 -0.30 7.22 21.78
CA THR A 693 -1.13 8.21 21.12
C THR A 693 -2.59 7.78 21.25
N CYS A 694 -3.46 8.68 21.71
CA CYS A 694 -4.89 8.42 21.76
C CYS A 694 -5.46 8.64 20.35
N GLU A 695 -5.23 7.69 19.46
CA GLU A 695 -5.91 7.60 18.16
C GLU A 695 -7.19 6.78 18.35
N TYR A 696 -8.29 7.17 17.71
CA TYR A 696 -9.63 6.56 17.77
C TYR A 696 -9.71 5.03 17.61
N HIS A 697 -8.62 4.37 17.23
CA HIS A 697 -8.54 2.91 17.11
C HIS A 697 -8.76 2.16 18.43
N VAL A 698 -8.73 2.83 19.60
CA VAL A 698 -8.69 2.15 20.91
C VAL A 698 -9.93 2.35 21.80
N VAL A 699 -10.82 3.33 21.56
CA VAL A 699 -11.93 3.59 22.51
C VAL A 699 -13.29 3.66 21.81
N GLN A 700 -13.98 2.51 21.76
CA GLN A 700 -15.44 2.49 21.63
C GLN A 700 -16.05 3.16 22.87
N ASN A 701 -17.20 3.82 22.70
CA ASN A 701 -18.01 4.41 23.77
C ASN A 701 -18.04 3.54 25.04
N VAL A 702 -17.22 3.88 26.03
CA VAL A 702 -17.40 3.40 27.40
C VAL A 702 -17.20 4.57 28.34
N ASP A 703 -18.28 4.96 29.01
CA ASP A 703 -18.23 5.70 30.27
C ASP A 703 -17.30 4.96 31.23
N SER A 704 -16.03 5.34 31.30
CA SER A 704 -15.18 5.17 32.49
C SER A 704 -13.78 5.71 32.25
N LEU A 705 -13.35 6.55 33.18
CA LEU A 705 -11.96 6.79 33.59
C LEU A 705 -11.00 5.67 33.16
N THR A 706 -10.32 5.84 32.04
CA THR A 706 -9.13 5.05 31.74
C THR A 706 -7.94 5.99 31.80
N ARG A 707 -7.23 5.97 32.93
CA ARG A 707 -5.89 6.57 33.03
C ARG A 707 -4.96 5.67 32.22
N PHE A 708 -4.34 6.21 31.17
CA PHE A 708 -3.15 5.63 30.56
C PHE A 708 -1.90 6.17 31.25
#